data_AF-A0A075HPT5-F1
#
_entry.id   AF-A0A075HPT5-F1
#
_cell.length_a   1.000
_cell.length_b   1.000
_cell.length_c   1.000
_cell.angle_alpha   90.00
_cell.angle_beta   90.00
_cell.angle_gamma   90.00
#
_symmetry.space_group_name_H-M   'P 1'
#
loop_
_entity.id
_entity.type
_entity.pdbx_description
1 polymer ?
#
loop_
_entity_poly.entity_id
_entity_poly.type
_entity_poly.pdbx_seq_one_letter_code
_entity_poly.pdbx_strand_id
1 'polypeptide(L)'
;MNKLLLLSFLILMIGIPTAYAHPFLLDSEPGQAQNAPTGTTQITVFYSEAVEIGFSELRVFDSNGNKIDNMDTAYYEGESSLVITTPPLEDGVYTVTSKVLSKIDGHLVQAAIIFGVGEVQVDLSLLETQEESETTFLPEAAARFPGIIGQTIVLGSVISAIAIWGTQRKHFGKESRDLVNQAYRFKFAKLTGISLVAVFASNFIMLAVQTLRLETSPIDVIGTAFGTTWLIRMIITIILLGIWFWMERKPRLSPKKHIPMLGVSLVLIFTTTMMGHGAATELSVPIILDYVHNLLASVWIGGVIFFGFVLLPTLASLDGVQKAKVTLAMLPRYSGMITIALGILIITGPTLLWFLESDVTSLINSTYGSLIIAKIVLAIVLIGFGAFYQFKIQKQAERNLKSGKTFTFNKLSKPLKAEAMVGIALLGVVALLVNSSLPAGEIQTADAQSVTLGFSSTLFSEQAKFDISIIPVGVGPNTISILVSTVSDEILPDISSLKIKVSNPQRNVAPIEIPITEIKSDSDTIRYEGQTTFGFAGTWQIEVEAQRTQTVNEGVIFDVLVKPTLSDIRTEIVEYDFPDPDTAPLYPRFDGDNTIWISDAAKPRIWEFTIDNQQFRSHEFDGLTTIFIDIDQNGKIWFTDTPNSKIGSFDPRTEKFETIKIPMLDIISEQSIPIAVKADFENRIWVALVDKHRLLAYNQDTNEFEKFLAIETEEAGPSALVVDDSGNVWFAEALSGKIGVVDSKTFEITEFAPDPPLNEPFALLFDKSGSLWISEHTAPGIAKFDPILETFERVKALNPEALPFGLAIDKYDNIWFGQHITDELAVYDPYNDQLIEVSIPTLESFTQFTTSDNDGNIWFVEQRGKKLGMVSISSVPSQAKAVTSGSDEFGLNYAEIVSPLIAGGIVISSLFFVKSVHDKRRIDELLQNDITKSS
;
A
#
# COMPACT_ATOMS: atom_id res chain seq x y z
N MET A 1 34.88 25.23 -38.11
CA MET A 1 34.26 25.25 -36.75
C MET A 1 32.96 24.44 -36.76
N ASN A 2 32.05 24.71 -37.70
CA ASN A 2 30.80 23.95 -37.85
C ASN A 2 31.02 22.44 -38.10
N LYS A 3 32.02 22.05 -38.89
CA LYS A 3 32.24 20.64 -39.24
C LYS A 3 32.62 19.71 -38.06
N LEU A 4 33.35 20.19 -37.03
CA LEU A 4 33.75 19.34 -35.91
C LEU A 4 32.64 19.16 -34.87
N LEU A 5 31.86 20.22 -34.62
CA LEU A 5 30.64 20.17 -33.79
C LEU A 5 29.57 19.30 -34.45
N LEU A 6 29.39 19.43 -35.77
CA LEU A 6 28.47 18.61 -36.54
C LEU A 6 28.92 17.14 -36.59
N LEU A 7 30.23 16.88 -36.63
CA LEU A 7 30.78 15.51 -36.63
C LEU A 7 30.67 14.83 -35.26
N SER A 8 30.88 15.54 -34.15
CA SER A 8 30.58 15.01 -32.82
C SER A 8 29.08 14.77 -32.63
N PHE A 9 28.23 15.66 -33.16
CA PHE A 9 26.77 15.48 -33.15
C PHE A 9 26.32 14.30 -34.03
N LEU A 10 26.95 14.07 -35.19
CA LEU A 10 26.64 12.94 -36.09
C LEU A 10 27.15 11.60 -35.56
N ILE A 11 28.32 11.56 -34.92
CA ILE A 11 28.90 10.31 -34.39
C ILE A 11 28.13 9.79 -33.17
N LEU A 12 27.47 10.68 -32.41
CA LEU A 12 26.59 10.32 -31.29
C LEU A 12 25.20 9.80 -31.72
N MET A 13 24.82 9.96 -33.00
CA MET A 13 23.54 9.47 -33.55
C MET A 13 23.64 8.06 -34.14
N ILE A 14 24.84 7.46 -34.23
CA ILE A 14 25.06 6.15 -34.82
C ILE A 14 25.21 5.13 -33.68
N GLY A 15 24.08 4.57 -33.25
CA GLY A 15 24.01 3.51 -32.23
C GLY A 15 23.35 3.98 -30.93
N ILE A 16 22.09 4.41 -31.02
CA ILE A 16 21.26 4.75 -29.87
C ILE A 16 20.58 3.44 -29.42
N PRO A 17 21.01 2.79 -28.33
CA PRO A 17 20.15 1.80 -27.68
C PRO A 17 18.93 2.53 -27.12
N THR A 18 17.75 1.94 -27.31
CA THR A 18 16.51 2.36 -26.65
C THR A 18 16.70 2.24 -25.14
N ALA A 19 16.35 3.30 -24.39
CA ALA A 19 16.66 3.40 -22.98
C ALA A 19 15.50 3.99 -22.19
N TYR A 20 14.63 3.12 -21.71
CA TYR A 20 13.57 3.40 -20.76
C TYR A 20 14.07 3.86 -19.40
N ALA A 21 13.18 4.57 -18.71
CA ALA A 21 13.33 4.98 -17.33
C ALA A 21 12.19 4.27 -16.62
N HIS A 22 12.57 3.32 -15.76
CA HIS A 22 11.75 2.35 -15.04
C HIS A 22 11.10 1.24 -15.90
N PRO A 23 11.16 -0.04 -15.44
CA PRO A 23 10.46 -1.15 -16.04
C PRO A 23 9.04 -1.15 -15.51
N PHE A 24 8.17 -0.41 -16.20
CA PHE A 24 6.75 -0.49 -15.98
C PHE A 24 6.24 -1.81 -16.53
N LEU A 25 5.33 -2.42 -15.79
CA LEU A 25 4.51 -3.49 -16.32
C LEU A 25 3.68 -2.94 -17.50
N LEU A 26 3.89 -3.45 -18.70
CA LEU A 26 3.10 -3.10 -19.88
C LEU A 26 1.88 -3.99 -20.03
N ASP A 27 2.10 -5.30 -19.89
CA ASP A 27 1.09 -6.31 -20.14
C ASP A 27 1.49 -7.66 -19.50
N SER A 28 0.57 -8.62 -19.52
CA SER A 28 0.82 -10.00 -19.10
C SER A 28 -0.01 -11.00 -19.89
N GLU A 29 0.40 -12.25 -19.88
CA GLU A 29 -0.37 -13.38 -20.41
C GLU A 29 -0.36 -14.50 -19.36
N PRO A 30 -1.46 -14.75 -18.65
CA PRO A 30 -2.77 -14.11 -18.79
C PRO A 30 -2.77 -12.62 -18.43
N GLY A 31 -3.57 -11.85 -19.15
CA GLY A 31 -3.65 -10.40 -18.98
C GLY A 31 -4.28 -10.00 -17.65
N GLN A 32 -3.96 -8.79 -17.20
CA GLN A 32 -4.59 -8.18 -16.04
C GLN A 32 -6.12 -8.25 -16.18
N ALA A 33 -6.78 -8.80 -15.16
CA ALA A 33 -8.21 -9.00 -15.09
C ALA A 33 -8.82 -9.82 -16.26
N GLN A 34 -8.01 -10.60 -16.95
CA GLN A 34 -8.46 -11.53 -17.98
C GLN A 34 -8.58 -12.95 -17.44
N ASN A 35 -9.36 -13.76 -18.15
CA ASN A 35 -9.53 -15.16 -17.84
C ASN A 35 -8.66 -16.03 -18.73
N ALA A 36 -7.81 -16.84 -18.11
CA ALA A 36 -7.07 -17.90 -18.75
C ALA A 36 -7.90 -19.20 -18.79
N PRO A 37 -7.62 -20.13 -19.71
CA PRO A 37 -8.20 -21.47 -19.67
C PRO A 37 -7.78 -22.23 -18.41
N THR A 38 -8.67 -23.08 -17.88
CA THR A 38 -8.31 -24.05 -16.83
C THR A 38 -7.17 -24.96 -17.31
N GLY A 39 -6.24 -25.25 -16.41
CA GLY A 39 -5.01 -25.98 -16.72
C GLY A 39 -3.88 -25.12 -17.28
N THR A 40 -3.97 -23.79 -17.19
CA THR A 40 -2.84 -22.88 -17.51
C THR A 40 -1.62 -23.25 -16.66
N THR A 41 -0.43 -23.30 -17.25
CA THR A 41 0.83 -23.70 -16.57
C THR A 41 1.95 -22.69 -16.73
N GLN A 42 1.70 -21.59 -17.43
CA GLN A 42 2.70 -20.60 -17.79
C GLN A 42 2.07 -19.21 -17.71
N ILE A 43 2.78 -18.29 -17.06
CA ILE A 43 2.43 -16.87 -17.01
C ILE A 43 3.62 -16.06 -17.49
N THR A 44 3.36 -15.18 -18.46
CA THR A 44 4.33 -14.27 -19.06
C THR A 44 3.99 -12.84 -18.67
N VAL A 45 5.01 -12.03 -18.45
CA VAL A 45 4.88 -10.62 -18.04
C VAL A 45 5.80 -9.76 -18.90
N PHE A 46 5.26 -8.70 -19.49
CA PHE A 46 5.96 -7.78 -20.39
C PHE A 46 6.22 -6.44 -19.69
N TYR A 47 7.43 -5.93 -19.85
CA TYR A 47 7.86 -4.67 -19.27
C TYR A 47 8.17 -3.65 -20.37
N SER A 48 8.13 -2.38 -20.00
CA SER A 48 8.52 -1.30 -20.88
C SER A 48 9.99 -1.39 -21.27
N GLU A 49 10.83 -2.11 -20.52
CA GLU A 49 12.26 -2.15 -20.79
C GLU A 49 12.96 -3.45 -20.42
N ALA A 50 14.24 -3.54 -20.80
CA ALA A 50 15.07 -4.68 -20.47
C ALA A 50 15.32 -4.79 -18.96
N VAL A 51 15.01 -5.95 -18.39
CA VAL A 51 15.18 -6.25 -16.96
C VAL A 51 16.42 -7.11 -16.72
N GLU A 52 17.03 -7.00 -15.55
CA GLU A 52 18.18 -7.80 -15.14
C GLU A 52 17.71 -9.07 -14.41
N ILE A 53 17.69 -10.20 -15.12
CA ILE A 53 17.15 -11.47 -14.62
C ILE A 53 17.77 -11.93 -13.29
N GLY A 54 19.07 -11.70 -13.08
CA GLY A 54 19.75 -12.16 -11.87
C GLY A 54 19.25 -11.49 -10.58
N PHE A 55 18.51 -10.38 -10.71
CA PHE A 55 17.92 -9.62 -9.61
C PHE A 55 16.42 -9.39 -9.81
N SER A 56 15.80 -10.18 -10.70
CA SER A 56 14.39 -10.10 -11.03
C SER A 56 13.69 -11.42 -10.75
N GLU A 57 12.50 -11.38 -10.15
CA GLU A 57 11.70 -12.57 -9.87
C GLU A 57 10.21 -12.32 -10.13
N LEU A 58 9.53 -13.39 -10.57
CA LEU A 58 8.07 -13.48 -10.55
C LEU A 58 7.68 -14.48 -9.44
N ARG A 59 6.50 -14.29 -8.85
CA ARG A 59 5.90 -15.25 -7.92
C ARG A 59 4.40 -15.30 -8.17
N VAL A 60 3.80 -16.48 -8.03
CA VAL A 60 2.37 -16.70 -8.29
C VAL A 60 1.70 -17.21 -7.04
N PHE A 61 0.57 -16.60 -6.70
CA PHE A 61 -0.23 -16.92 -5.52
C PHE A 61 -1.66 -17.28 -5.92
N ASP A 62 -2.26 -18.23 -5.21
CA ASP A 62 -3.68 -18.55 -5.30
C ASP A 62 -4.55 -17.59 -4.45
N SER A 63 -5.86 -17.75 -4.53
CA SER A 63 -6.85 -16.98 -3.77
C SER A 63 -6.80 -17.19 -2.25
N ASN A 64 -6.11 -18.23 -1.77
CA ASN A 64 -5.87 -18.52 -0.36
C ASN A 64 -4.52 -17.96 0.13
N GLY A 65 -3.74 -17.32 -0.76
CA GLY A 65 -2.43 -16.75 -0.48
C GLY A 65 -1.28 -17.78 -0.51
N ASN A 66 -1.52 -19.02 -0.95
CA ASN A 66 -0.47 -20.01 -1.11
C ASN A 66 0.37 -19.69 -2.35
N LYS A 67 1.69 -19.82 -2.23
CA LYS A 67 2.60 -19.72 -3.37
C LYS A 67 2.50 -21.01 -4.20
N ILE A 68 2.17 -20.88 -5.48
CA ILE A 68 1.88 -22.00 -6.39
C ILE A 68 2.79 -22.06 -7.63
N ASP A 69 3.88 -21.28 -7.66
CA ASP A 69 4.84 -21.31 -8.76
C ASP A 69 5.97 -22.35 -8.59
N ASN A 70 6.62 -22.68 -9.70
CA ASN A 70 7.77 -23.59 -9.76
C ASN A 70 9.13 -22.92 -9.49
N MET A 71 9.15 -21.63 -9.14
CA MET A 71 10.36 -20.84 -8.85
C MET A 71 11.38 -20.77 -9.99
N ASP A 72 10.91 -20.73 -11.24
CA ASP A 72 11.74 -20.85 -12.44
C ASP A 72 11.69 -19.61 -13.35
N THR A 73 11.64 -18.41 -12.77
CA THR A 73 11.61 -17.15 -13.52
C THR A 73 12.75 -17.07 -14.55
N ALA A 74 12.38 -16.82 -15.81
CA ALA A 74 13.33 -16.73 -16.93
C ALA A 74 12.90 -15.64 -17.93
N TYR A 75 13.79 -15.28 -18.86
CA TYR A 75 13.44 -14.42 -19.99
C TYR A 75 12.49 -15.13 -20.95
N TYR A 76 11.55 -14.38 -21.53
CA TYR A 76 10.63 -14.85 -22.55
C TYR A 76 10.78 -14.00 -23.83
N GLU A 77 11.24 -14.58 -24.93
CA GLU A 77 11.39 -13.91 -26.25
C GLU A 77 12.17 -12.57 -26.27
N GLY A 78 12.91 -12.23 -25.21
CA GLY A 78 13.65 -10.98 -25.12
C GLY A 78 14.02 -10.63 -23.68
N GLU A 79 14.74 -9.52 -23.50
CA GLU A 79 15.16 -9.07 -22.16
C GLU A 79 14.10 -8.22 -21.46
N SER A 80 13.03 -7.83 -22.14
CA SER A 80 11.93 -6.99 -21.62
C SER A 80 10.69 -7.81 -21.21
N SER A 81 10.83 -9.12 -21.10
CA SER A 81 9.71 -10.00 -20.76
C SER A 81 10.20 -11.20 -19.94
N LEU A 82 9.44 -11.52 -18.92
CA LEU A 82 9.71 -12.61 -17.99
C LEU A 82 8.61 -13.65 -18.05
N VAL A 83 8.94 -14.90 -17.77
CA VAL A 83 8.00 -16.01 -17.68
C VAL A 83 8.25 -16.81 -16.41
N ILE A 84 7.17 -17.33 -15.84
CA ILE A 84 7.18 -18.27 -14.72
C ILE A 84 6.21 -19.42 -14.99
N THR A 85 6.55 -20.63 -14.54
CA THR A 85 5.67 -21.79 -14.69
C THR A 85 4.98 -22.17 -13.37
N THR A 86 3.80 -22.76 -13.50
CA THR A 86 2.97 -23.27 -12.40
C THR A 86 2.55 -24.71 -12.70
N PRO A 87 2.13 -25.49 -11.69
CA PRO A 87 1.24 -26.62 -11.92
C PRO A 87 -0.04 -26.18 -12.66
N PRO A 88 -0.79 -27.11 -13.28
CA PRO A 88 -2.04 -26.78 -13.97
C PRO A 88 -3.01 -26.04 -13.04
N LEU A 89 -3.33 -24.78 -13.36
CA LEU A 89 -4.18 -23.93 -12.53
C LEU A 89 -5.65 -24.35 -12.61
N GLU A 90 -6.30 -24.43 -11.45
CA GLU A 90 -7.73 -24.68 -11.31
C GLU A 90 -8.54 -23.37 -11.47
N ASP A 91 -9.87 -23.47 -11.53
CA ASP A 91 -10.76 -22.30 -11.61
C ASP A 91 -10.57 -21.40 -10.35
N GLY A 92 -10.28 -20.11 -10.54
CA GLY A 92 -9.93 -19.22 -9.42
C GLY A 92 -9.25 -17.91 -9.82
N VAL A 93 -9.00 -17.03 -8.85
CA VAL A 93 -8.23 -15.79 -9.03
C VAL A 93 -6.80 -16.01 -8.56
N TYR A 94 -5.85 -15.57 -9.36
CA TYR A 94 -4.42 -15.71 -9.10
C TYR A 94 -3.73 -14.36 -9.14
N THR A 95 -2.73 -14.21 -8.28
CA THR A 95 -1.91 -13.00 -8.22
C THR A 95 -0.48 -13.32 -8.61
N VAL A 96 0.04 -12.68 -9.66
CA VAL A 96 1.47 -12.69 -9.97
C VAL A 96 2.11 -11.43 -9.41
N THR A 97 3.00 -11.58 -8.44
CA THR A 97 3.86 -10.47 -8.03
C THR A 97 5.15 -10.50 -8.83
N SER A 98 5.58 -9.34 -9.27
CA SER A 98 6.85 -9.10 -9.95
C SER A 98 7.74 -8.20 -9.10
N LYS A 99 9.02 -8.52 -9.06
CA LYS A 99 10.08 -7.67 -8.54
C LYS A 99 11.18 -7.65 -9.59
N VAL A 100 11.34 -6.54 -10.30
CA VAL A 100 12.24 -6.42 -11.46
C VAL A 100 13.26 -5.30 -11.30
N LEU A 101 14.50 -5.57 -11.68
CA LEU A 101 15.58 -4.58 -11.74
C LEU A 101 15.75 -4.08 -13.18
N SER A 102 15.68 -2.78 -13.41
CA SER A 102 16.01 -2.17 -14.71
C SER A 102 17.47 -2.40 -15.09
N LYS A 103 17.72 -2.79 -16.35
CA LYS A 103 19.09 -2.73 -16.91
C LYS A 103 19.56 -1.30 -17.22
N ILE A 104 18.64 -0.35 -17.32
CA ILE A 104 18.94 0.95 -17.92
C ILE A 104 19.23 1.99 -16.85
N ASP A 105 18.31 2.15 -15.91
CA ASP A 105 18.40 3.14 -14.84
C ASP A 105 18.69 2.53 -13.45
N GLY A 106 18.71 1.20 -13.35
CA GLY A 106 19.01 0.46 -12.12
C GLY A 106 17.90 0.49 -11.07
N HIS A 107 16.70 0.98 -11.37
CA HIS A 107 15.61 0.96 -10.40
C HIS A 107 15.03 -0.44 -10.22
N LEU A 108 14.70 -0.75 -8.97
CA LEU A 108 13.93 -1.93 -8.62
C LEU A 108 12.45 -1.53 -8.58
N VAL A 109 11.63 -2.14 -9.44
CA VAL A 109 10.19 -1.91 -9.51
C VAL A 109 9.48 -3.19 -9.09
N GLN A 110 8.40 -3.02 -8.32
CA GLN A 110 7.52 -4.11 -7.95
C GLN A 110 6.15 -3.86 -8.58
N ALA A 111 5.50 -4.93 -9.05
CA ALA A 111 4.17 -4.86 -9.63
C ALA A 111 3.39 -6.11 -9.24
N ALA A 112 2.06 -6.04 -9.26
CA ALA A 112 1.20 -7.19 -9.05
C ALA A 112 0.14 -7.26 -10.15
N ILE A 113 0.02 -8.44 -10.76
CA ILE A 113 -0.99 -8.77 -11.76
C ILE A 113 -2.00 -9.69 -11.13
N ILE A 114 -3.27 -9.41 -11.33
CA ILE A 114 -4.36 -10.29 -10.91
C ILE A 114 -5.06 -10.78 -12.17
N PHE A 115 -5.25 -12.09 -12.30
CA PHE A 115 -5.94 -12.70 -13.43
C PHE A 115 -6.82 -13.87 -12.96
N GLY A 116 -7.86 -14.18 -13.71
CA GLY A 116 -8.76 -15.29 -13.46
C GLY A 116 -8.33 -16.51 -14.27
N VAL A 117 -8.67 -17.70 -13.80
CA VAL A 117 -8.59 -18.94 -14.56
C VAL A 117 -10.00 -19.54 -14.59
N GLY A 118 -10.46 -19.92 -15.77
CA GLY A 118 -11.82 -20.44 -16.01
C GLY A 118 -12.88 -19.35 -16.15
N GLU A 119 -14.04 -19.53 -15.51
CA GLU A 119 -15.21 -18.62 -15.69
C GLU A 119 -15.28 -17.47 -14.66
N VAL A 120 -14.27 -17.33 -13.81
CA VAL A 120 -14.20 -16.30 -12.75
C VAL A 120 -14.03 -14.89 -13.31
N GLN A 121 -14.88 -13.91 -13.00
CA GLN A 121 -14.63 -12.51 -13.40
C GLN A 121 -13.73 -11.79 -12.40
N VAL A 122 -12.61 -11.23 -12.88
CA VAL A 122 -11.72 -10.39 -12.06
C VAL A 122 -12.28 -8.97 -12.00
N ASP A 123 -12.52 -8.45 -10.79
CA ASP A 123 -13.02 -7.09 -10.57
C ASP A 123 -11.92 -6.05 -10.92
N LEU A 124 -12.19 -5.18 -11.90
CA LEU A 124 -11.27 -4.15 -12.39
C LEU A 124 -11.00 -3.02 -11.37
N SER A 125 -11.78 -2.92 -10.29
CA SER A 125 -11.53 -1.96 -9.19
C SER A 125 -10.34 -2.36 -8.29
N LEU A 126 -9.87 -3.62 -8.38
CA LEU A 126 -8.63 -4.10 -7.76
C LEU A 126 -7.36 -3.49 -8.37
N LEU A 127 -7.50 -2.78 -9.51
CA LEU A 127 -6.39 -2.17 -10.25
C LEU A 127 -6.02 -0.78 -9.75
N GLU A 128 -6.93 -0.16 -9.01
CA GLU A 128 -6.83 1.25 -8.64
C GLU A 128 -5.75 1.46 -7.54
N THR A 129 -5.51 0.46 -6.67
CA THR A 129 -4.54 0.52 -5.57
C THR A 129 -3.30 -0.36 -5.77
N GLN A 130 -2.61 -0.24 -6.91
CA GLN A 130 -1.19 -0.63 -6.91
C GLN A 130 -0.42 0.36 -6.03
N GLU A 131 0.06 -0.11 -4.87
CA GLU A 131 0.87 0.68 -3.93
C GLU A 131 2.03 1.38 -4.65
N GLU A 132 2.22 2.64 -4.24
CA GLU A 132 3.31 3.53 -4.58
C GLU A 132 4.64 2.77 -4.69
N SER A 133 5.07 2.47 -5.92
CA SER A 133 6.49 2.23 -6.17
C SER A 133 7.23 3.43 -5.60
N GLU A 134 8.15 3.28 -4.64
CA GLU A 134 8.95 4.36 -4.03
C GLU A 134 9.17 5.51 -5.03
N THR A 135 8.28 6.51 -5.02
CA THR A 135 8.18 7.42 -6.17
C THR A 135 9.41 8.31 -6.23
N THR A 136 10.14 8.46 -5.11
CA THR A 136 11.45 9.12 -5.05
C THR A 136 12.36 8.52 -3.97
N PHE A 137 13.34 7.71 -4.36
CA PHE A 137 14.39 7.24 -3.45
C PHE A 137 15.41 8.35 -3.13
N LEU A 138 15.20 9.04 -2.01
CA LEU A 138 16.00 10.20 -1.58
C LEU A 138 17.53 9.97 -1.54
N PRO A 139 18.06 8.80 -1.10
CA PRO A 139 19.51 8.56 -1.12
C PRO A 139 20.13 8.64 -2.51
N GLU A 140 19.40 8.20 -3.55
CA GLU A 140 19.86 8.24 -4.94
C GLU A 140 19.84 9.66 -5.50
N ALA A 141 18.75 10.40 -5.28
CA ALA A 141 18.69 11.82 -5.64
C ALA A 141 19.82 12.63 -4.97
N ALA A 142 20.09 12.36 -3.68
CA ALA A 142 21.19 12.97 -2.94
C ALA A 142 22.58 12.58 -3.50
N ALA A 143 22.75 11.33 -3.94
CA ALA A 143 23.99 10.84 -4.56
C ALA A 143 24.23 11.44 -5.96
N ARG A 144 23.18 11.66 -6.76
CA ARG A 144 23.26 12.30 -8.10
C ARG A 144 23.51 13.80 -8.03
N PHE A 145 23.01 14.48 -7.01
CA PHE A 145 23.01 15.94 -6.91
C PHE A 145 24.40 16.59 -7.11
N PRO A 146 25.49 16.14 -6.44
CA PRO A 146 26.83 16.69 -6.66
C PRO A 146 27.33 16.49 -8.10
N GLY A 147 26.95 15.37 -8.74
CA GLY A 147 27.30 15.05 -10.12
C GLY A 147 26.61 15.98 -11.13
N ILE A 148 25.31 16.21 -10.97
CA ILE A 148 24.54 17.14 -11.82
C ILE A 148 25.10 18.57 -11.69
N ILE A 149 25.33 19.06 -10.46
CA ILE A 149 25.95 20.38 -10.27
C ILE A 149 27.33 20.46 -10.93
N GLY A 150 28.17 19.46 -10.68
CA GLY A 150 29.55 19.44 -11.15
C GLY A 150 29.64 19.48 -12.68
N GLN A 151 28.86 18.65 -13.37
CA GLN A 151 28.86 18.62 -14.84
C GLN A 151 28.31 19.92 -15.46
N THR A 152 27.24 20.49 -14.88
CA THR A 152 26.65 21.76 -15.32
C THR A 152 27.64 22.92 -15.17
N ILE A 153 28.36 22.99 -14.05
CA ILE A 153 29.39 24.03 -13.82
C ILE A 153 30.54 23.87 -14.81
N VAL A 154 31.04 22.66 -15.03
CA VAL A 154 32.17 22.40 -15.94
C VAL A 154 31.81 22.81 -17.37
N LEU A 155 30.70 22.29 -17.91
CA LEU A 155 30.27 22.56 -19.27
C LEU A 155 29.96 24.05 -19.48
N GLY A 156 29.17 24.64 -18.57
CA GLY A 156 28.82 26.06 -18.61
C GLY A 156 30.02 27.00 -18.50
N SER A 157 30.99 26.67 -17.64
CA SER A 157 32.23 27.45 -17.50
C SER A 157 33.10 27.39 -18.74
N VAL A 158 33.20 26.22 -19.39
CA VAL A 158 33.98 26.03 -20.61
C VAL A 158 33.36 26.80 -21.78
N ILE A 159 32.04 26.73 -21.96
CA ILE A 159 31.31 27.48 -23.00
C ILE A 159 31.45 28.99 -22.76
N SER A 160 31.24 29.44 -21.52
CA SER A 160 31.35 30.85 -21.14
C SER A 160 32.78 31.39 -21.32
N ALA A 161 33.80 30.58 -21.01
CA ALA A 161 35.20 30.90 -21.27
C ALA A 161 35.46 31.13 -22.78
N ILE A 162 34.96 30.25 -23.64
CA ILE A 162 35.16 30.37 -25.09
C ILE A 162 34.41 31.61 -25.62
N ALA A 163 33.16 31.81 -25.23
CA ALA A 163 32.28 32.88 -25.75
C ALA A 163 32.66 34.28 -25.24
N ILE A 164 33.00 34.41 -23.95
CA ILE A 164 33.23 35.71 -23.29
C ILE A 164 34.73 35.98 -23.18
N TRP A 165 35.47 35.11 -22.50
CA TRP A 165 36.90 35.31 -22.20
C TRP A 165 37.76 35.33 -23.47
N GLY A 166 37.41 34.51 -24.48
CA GLY A 166 38.11 34.47 -25.76
C GLY A 166 38.20 35.80 -26.52
N THR A 167 37.33 36.76 -26.20
CA THR A 167 37.22 38.04 -26.89
C THR A 167 38.03 39.18 -26.25
N GLN A 168 38.76 38.89 -25.17
CA GLN A 168 39.50 39.88 -24.37
C GLN A 168 40.74 40.49 -25.00
N ARG A 169 41.25 39.93 -26.11
CA ARG A 169 42.48 40.37 -26.77
C ARG A 169 42.48 41.85 -27.20
N LYS A 170 41.31 42.50 -27.27
CA LYS A 170 41.15 43.88 -27.74
C LYS A 170 41.18 44.96 -26.64
N HIS A 171 41.07 44.62 -25.35
CA HIS A 171 40.72 45.62 -24.30
C HIS A 171 41.76 45.82 -23.18
N PHE A 172 42.88 45.09 -23.17
CA PHE A 172 43.89 45.18 -22.11
C PHE A 172 45.27 45.64 -22.62
N GLY A 173 46.10 46.29 -21.78
CA GLY A 173 47.55 46.49 -22.01
C GLY A 173 48.39 45.24 -21.70
N LYS A 174 49.66 45.17 -22.15
CA LYS A 174 50.49 43.95 -22.10
C LYS A 174 50.74 43.42 -20.67
N GLU A 175 51.03 44.29 -19.70
CA GLU A 175 51.28 43.89 -18.30
C GLU A 175 50.00 43.48 -17.54
N SER A 176 48.93 44.27 -17.66
CA SER A 176 47.62 43.95 -17.06
C SER A 176 47.05 42.63 -17.60
N ARG A 177 47.38 42.24 -18.84
CA ARG A 177 46.98 40.95 -19.42
C ARG A 177 47.57 39.75 -18.67
N ASP A 178 48.81 39.82 -18.21
CA ASP A 178 49.47 38.65 -17.62
C ASP A 178 48.98 38.39 -16.19
N LEU A 179 48.83 39.45 -15.38
CA LEU A 179 48.20 39.37 -14.05
C LEU A 179 46.76 38.84 -14.11
N VAL A 180 45.96 39.37 -15.04
CA VAL A 180 44.56 38.96 -15.25
C VAL A 180 44.46 37.51 -15.73
N ASN A 181 45.35 37.07 -16.63
CA ASN A 181 45.38 35.68 -17.10
C ASN A 181 45.77 34.71 -15.98
N GLN A 182 46.68 35.09 -15.08
CA GLN A 182 47.08 34.25 -13.96
C GLN A 182 45.93 34.08 -12.96
N ALA A 183 45.27 35.19 -12.59
CA ALA A 183 44.09 35.17 -11.72
C ALA A 183 42.94 34.36 -12.33
N TYR A 184 42.69 34.53 -13.63
CA TYR A 184 41.70 33.76 -14.39
C TYR A 184 41.99 32.26 -14.34
N ARG A 185 43.22 31.86 -14.70
CA ARG A 185 43.63 30.44 -14.74
C ARG A 185 43.44 29.78 -13.38
N PHE A 186 43.89 30.42 -12.30
CA PHE A 186 43.76 29.87 -10.95
C PHE A 186 42.29 29.69 -10.54
N LYS A 187 41.44 30.70 -10.78
CA LYS A 187 40.02 30.64 -10.40
C LYS A 187 39.23 29.66 -11.25
N PHE A 188 39.49 29.63 -12.55
CA PHE A 188 38.90 28.65 -13.47
C PHE A 188 39.29 27.22 -13.08
N ALA A 189 40.58 26.96 -12.87
CA ALA A 189 41.08 25.65 -12.46
C ALA A 189 40.48 25.22 -11.11
N LYS A 190 40.45 26.10 -10.12
CA LYS A 190 39.83 25.82 -8.81
C LYS A 190 38.35 25.43 -8.93
N LEU A 191 37.55 26.22 -9.63
CA LEU A 191 36.11 25.96 -9.79
C LEU A 191 35.85 24.65 -10.51
N THR A 192 36.50 24.46 -11.68
CA THR A 192 36.33 23.25 -12.49
C THR A 192 36.89 22.00 -11.80
N GLY A 193 37.98 22.11 -11.04
CA GLY A 193 38.55 21.00 -10.29
C GLY A 193 37.63 20.51 -9.17
N ILE A 194 37.09 21.42 -8.34
CA ILE A 194 36.10 21.08 -7.31
C ILE A 194 34.87 20.40 -7.95
N SER A 195 34.42 20.93 -9.08
CA SER A 195 33.26 20.40 -9.81
C SER A 195 33.52 18.99 -10.36
N LEU A 196 34.71 18.72 -10.92
CA LEU A 196 35.08 17.38 -11.40
C LEU A 196 35.24 16.37 -10.27
N VAL A 197 35.76 16.79 -9.11
CA VAL A 197 35.82 15.93 -7.91
C VAL A 197 34.42 15.60 -7.42
N ALA A 198 33.48 16.56 -7.45
CA ALA A 198 32.08 16.30 -7.10
C ALA A 198 31.42 15.30 -8.06
N VAL A 199 31.67 15.40 -9.37
CA VAL A 199 31.22 14.38 -10.35
C VAL A 199 31.82 13.01 -10.04
N PHE A 200 33.13 12.94 -9.79
CA PHE A 200 33.81 11.68 -9.50
C PHE A 200 33.28 11.02 -8.23
N ALA A 201 33.10 11.79 -7.15
CA ALA A 201 32.54 11.30 -5.89
C ALA A 201 31.09 10.83 -6.06
N SER A 202 30.26 11.60 -6.78
CA SER A 202 28.88 11.23 -7.10
C SER A 202 28.80 9.89 -7.83
N ASN A 203 29.65 9.66 -8.84
CA ASN A 203 29.68 8.37 -9.55
C ASN A 203 29.99 7.19 -8.61
N PHE A 204 30.84 7.37 -7.60
CA PHE A 204 31.18 6.31 -6.64
C PHE A 204 30.06 6.08 -5.62
N ILE A 205 29.48 7.16 -5.09
CA ILE A 205 28.35 7.09 -4.15
C ILE A 205 27.16 6.40 -4.82
N MET A 206 26.90 6.66 -6.09
CA MET A 206 25.83 6.00 -6.85
C MET A 206 25.97 4.48 -6.90
N LEU A 207 27.17 3.97 -7.19
CA LEU A 207 27.44 2.53 -7.15
C LEU A 207 27.26 1.95 -5.73
N ALA A 208 27.65 2.69 -4.69
CA ALA A 208 27.47 2.27 -3.31
C ALA A 208 26.00 2.24 -2.88
N VAL A 209 25.22 3.26 -3.26
CA VAL A 209 23.77 3.33 -3.01
C VAL A 209 23.07 2.15 -3.68
N GLN A 210 23.43 1.84 -4.93
CA GLN A 210 22.87 0.70 -5.64
C GLN A 210 23.24 -0.66 -5.00
N THR A 211 24.47 -0.77 -4.50
CA THR A 211 24.93 -1.97 -3.77
C THR A 211 24.09 -2.20 -2.51
N LEU A 212 23.82 -1.14 -1.75
CA LEU A 212 22.98 -1.21 -0.56
C LEU A 212 21.53 -1.55 -0.92
N ARG A 213 20.99 -0.92 -1.98
CA ARG A 213 19.61 -1.14 -2.43
C ARG A 213 19.34 -2.56 -2.90
N LEU A 214 20.32 -3.20 -3.53
CA LEU A 214 20.22 -4.57 -4.03
C LEU A 214 20.70 -5.63 -3.02
N GLU A 215 21.14 -5.22 -1.83
CA GLU A 215 21.70 -6.12 -0.79
C GLU A 215 22.78 -7.09 -1.32
N THR A 216 23.55 -6.65 -2.32
CA THR A 216 24.48 -7.50 -3.06
C THR A 216 25.92 -6.99 -2.97
N SER A 217 26.88 -7.68 -3.61
CA SER A 217 28.27 -7.24 -3.63
C SER A 217 28.49 -6.12 -4.67
N PRO A 218 29.44 -5.19 -4.45
CA PRO A 218 29.77 -4.16 -5.44
C PRO A 218 30.21 -4.72 -6.80
N ILE A 219 30.76 -5.94 -6.82
CA ILE A 219 31.22 -6.60 -8.05
C ILE A 219 30.02 -7.03 -8.90
N ASP A 220 28.97 -7.54 -8.26
CA ASP A 220 27.74 -7.95 -8.94
C ASP A 220 27.00 -6.73 -9.50
N VAL A 221 26.96 -5.62 -8.76
CA VAL A 221 26.42 -4.34 -9.26
C VAL A 221 27.17 -3.84 -10.48
N ILE A 222 28.51 -3.91 -10.50
CA ILE A 222 29.30 -3.51 -11.68
C ILE A 222 29.01 -4.40 -12.90
N GLY A 223 28.62 -5.65 -12.68
CA GLY A 223 28.18 -6.58 -13.72
C GLY A 223 26.86 -6.19 -14.39
N THR A 224 26.02 -5.39 -13.72
CA THR A 224 24.75 -4.89 -14.28
C THR A 224 24.98 -3.79 -15.32
N ALA A 225 24.02 -3.62 -16.24
CA ALA A 225 24.09 -2.56 -17.25
C ALA A 225 24.12 -1.13 -16.63
N PHE A 226 23.40 -0.90 -15.52
CA PHE A 226 23.54 0.33 -14.70
C PHE A 226 24.98 0.53 -14.21
N GLY A 227 25.58 -0.50 -13.61
CA GLY A 227 26.95 -0.48 -13.11
C GLY A 227 27.98 -0.16 -14.20
N THR A 228 27.80 -0.75 -15.40
CA THR A 228 28.67 -0.45 -16.55
C THR A 228 28.56 1.01 -17.02
N THR A 229 27.36 1.60 -17.00
CA THR A 229 27.14 3.02 -17.36
C THR A 229 27.86 3.95 -16.39
N TRP A 230 27.76 3.70 -15.09
CA TRP A 230 28.50 4.48 -14.09
C TRP A 230 30.02 4.28 -14.18
N LEU A 231 30.49 3.09 -14.57
CA LEU A 231 31.91 2.83 -14.84
C LEU A 231 32.41 3.63 -16.06
N ILE A 232 31.62 3.68 -17.14
CA ILE A 232 31.93 4.54 -18.30
C ILE A 232 31.98 6.02 -17.89
N ARG A 233 31.00 6.50 -17.10
CA ARG A 233 31.02 7.86 -16.54
C ARG A 233 32.25 8.12 -15.67
N MET A 234 32.69 7.11 -14.91
CA MET A 234 33.92 7.18 -14.12
C MET A 234 35.16 7.39 -15.01
N ILE A 235 35.29 6.61 -16.09
CA ILE A 235 36.39 6.72 -17.05
C ILE A 235 36.37 8.11 -17.73
N ILE A 236 35.20 8.58 -18.18
CA ILE A 236 35.04 9.92 -18.78
C ILE A 236 35.48 11.01 -17.79
N THR A 237 35.13 10.87 -16.52
CA THR A 237 35.50 11.82 -15.47
C THR A 237 37.01 11.81 -15.19
N ILE A 238 37.65 10.63 -15.21
CA ILE A 238 39.11 10.50 -15.11
C ILE A 238 39.82 11.17 -16.30
N ILE A 239 39.29 11.00 -17.52
CA ILE A 239 39.81 11.69 -18.71
C ILE A 239 39.68 13.21 -18.56
N LEU A 240 38.54 13.70 -18.06
CA LEU A 240 38.34 15.13 -17.77
C LEU A 240 39.33 15.66 -16.72
N LEU A 241 39.59 14.90 -15.66
CA LEU A 241 40.62 15.23 -14.66
C LEU A 241 42.02 15.29 -15.29
N GLY A 242 42.36 14.34 -16.17
CA GLY A 242 43.62 14.36 -16.93
C GLY A 242 43.76 15.60 -17.82
N ILE A 243 42.69 15.96 -18.54
CA ILE A 243 42.63 17.21 -19.35
C ILE A 243 42.76 18.43 -18.45
N TRP A 244 42.09 18.44 -17.29
CA TRP A 244 42.15 19.51 -16.31
C TRP A 244 43.59 19.72 -15.78
N PHE A 245 44.29 18.66 -15.37
CA PHE A 245 45.72 18.73 -14.99
C PHE A 245 46.61 19.23 -16.14
N TRP A 246 46.35 18.78 -17.38
CA TRP A 246 47.08 19.27 -18.56
C TRP A 246 46.86 20.76 -18.80
N MET A 247 45.62 21.25 -18.67
CA MET A 247 45.26 22.66 -18.78
C MET A 247 45.90 23.49 -17.67
N GLU A 248 45.92 22.96 -16.45
CA GLU A 248 46.57 23.61 -15.31
C GLU A 248 48.05 23.85 -15.63
N ARG A 249 48.77 22.93 -16.26
CA ARG A 249 50.20 23.12 -16.61
C ARG A 249 50.45 24.16 -17.71
N LYS A 250 49.42 24.72 -18.37
CA LYS A 250 49.61 25.70 -19.46
C LYS A 250 49.76 27.12 -18.92
N PRO A 251 50.70 27.92 -19.46
CA PRO A 251 50.92 29.30 -19.00
C PRO A 251 49.75 30.24 -19.33
N ARG A 252 48.99 29.96 -20.40
CA ARG A 252 47.80 30.73 -20.80
C ARG A 252 46.71 29.80 -21.36
N LEU A 253 45.46 30.03 -20.99
CA LEU A 253 44.28 29.31 -21.48
C LEU A 253 43.63 30.08 -22.64
N SER A 254 43.96 29.70 -23.88
CA SER A 254 43.31 30.26 -25.07
C SER A 254 42.02 29.49 -25.37
N PRO A 255 41.08 30.05 -26.16
CA PRO A 255 39.84 29.35 -26.53
C PRO A 255 40.07 27.95 -27.12
N LYS A 256 41.14 27.78 -27.93
CA LYS A 256 41.50 26.47 -28.50
C LYS A 256 41.85 25.41 -27.45
N LYS A 257 42.36 25.82 -26.28
CA LYS A 257 42.75 24.91 -25.19
C LYS A 257 41.56 24.43 -24.36
N HIS A 258 40.40 25.09 -24.49
CA HIS A 258 39.16 24.66 -23.87
C HIS A 258 38.41 23.59 -24.69
N ILE A 259 38.77 23.39 -25.97
CA ILE A 259 38.10 22.46 -26.89
C ILE A 259 38.13 20.99 -26.41
N PRO A 260 39.26 20.44 -25.91
CA PRO A 260 39.27 19.05 -25.43
C PRO A 260 38.31 18.84 -24.26
N MET A 261 38.30 19.77 -23.29
CA MET A 261 37.40 19.71 -22.14
C MET A 261 35.94 19.85 -22.59
N LEU A 262 35.64 20.74 -23.55
CA LEU A 262 34.31 20.89 -24.13
C LEU A 262 33.81 19.57 -24.73
N GLY A 263 34.61 18.94 -25.60
CA GLY A 263 34.23 17.70 -26.27
C GLY A 263 33.88 16.58 -25.29
N VAL A 264 34.74 16.35 -24.28
CA VAL A 264 34.49 15.29 -23.30
C VAL A 264 33.35 15.65 -22.34
N SER A 265 33.16 16.92 -21.98
CA SER A 265 32.02 17.35 -21.14
C SER A 265 30.67 17.21 -21.85
N LEU A 266 30.63 17.32 -23.18
CA LEU A 266 29.43 17.05 -23.98
C LEU A 266 29.08 15.55 -24.00
N VAL A 267 30.09 14.68 -24.03
CA VAL A 267 29.86 13.23 -23.88
C VAL A 267 29.35 12.91 -22.46
N LEU A 268 29.90 13.56 -21.43
CA LEU A 268 29.42 13.37 -20.06
C LEU A 268 27.95 13.77 -19.89
N ILE A 269 27.52 14.93 -20.41
CA ILE A 269 26.11 15.33 -20.27
C ILE A 269 25.18 14.42 -21.09
N PHE A 270 25.65 13.89 -22.24
CA PHE A 270 24.89 12.91 -23.02
C PHE A 270 24.57 11.65 -22.21
N THR A 271 25.51 11.15 -21.40
CA THR A 271 25.22 10.00 -20.52
C THR A 271 24.11 10.30 -19.51
N THR A 272 23.87 11.57 -19.15
CA THR A 272 22.74 11.94 -18.27
C THR A 272 21.41 11.87 -19.02
N THR A 273 21.37 12.30 -20.29
CA THR A 273 20.18 12.18 -21.13
C THR A 273 19.79 10.73 -21.39
N MET A 274 20.77 9.83 -21.55
CA MET A 274 20.52 8.39 -21.71
C MET A 274 19.93 7.73 -20.46
N MET A 275 20.01 8.38 -19.29
CA MET A 275 19.44 7.90 -18.02
C MET A 275 18.23 8.74 -17.58
N GLY A 276 17.68 9.58 -18.47
CA GLY A 276 16.55 10.48 -18.16
C GLY A 276 15.28 10.10 -18.92
N HIS A 277 14.14 10.58 -18.44
CA HIS A 277 12.79 10.29 -18.99
C HIS A 277 12.64 10.46 -20.51
N GLY A 278 13.40 11.37 -21.13
CA GLY A 278 13.37 11.56 -22.58
C GLY A 278 13.84 10.33 -23.39
N ALA A 279 14.80 9.56 -22.86
CA ALA A 279 15.24 8.31 -23.47
C ALA A 279 14.18 7.22 -23.45
N ALA A 280 13.23 7.32 -22.51
CA ALA A 280 12.24 6.30 -22.27
C ALA A 280 11.08 6.25 -23.24
N THR A 281 10.93 7.29 -24.04
CA THR A 281 9.84 7.39 -25.01
C THR A 281 10.08 6.57 -26.29
N GLU A 282 11.25 5.93 -26.45
CA GLU A 282 11.79 5.35 -27.70
C GLU A 282 11.88 6.31 -28.91
N LEU A 283 11.34 7.51 -28.77
CA LEU A 283 11.35 8.55 -29.77
C LEU A 283 12.69 9.28 -29.72
N SER A 284 13.25 9.54 -30.89
CA SER A 284 14.48 10.32 -31.00
C SER A 284 14.27 11.80 -30.64
N VAL A 285 13.02 12.31 -30.73
CA VAL A 285 12.72 13.73 -30.48
C VAL A 285 12.87 14.12 -29.00
N PRO A 286 12.27 13.42 -28.02
CA PRO A 286 12.44 13.73 -26.59
C PRO A 286 13.90 13.61 -26.12
N ILE A 287 14.66 12.62 -26.61
CA ILE A 287 16.12 12.50 -26.35
C ILE A 287 16.86 13.77 -26.79
N ILE A 288 16.59 14.24 -28.01
CA ILE A 288 17.24 15.45 -28.54
C ILE A 288 16.81 16.68 -27.72
N LEU A 289 15.53 16.78 -27.38
CA LEU A 289 15.00 17.89 -26.58
C LEU A 289 15.63 17.93 -25.19
N ASP A 290 15.74 16.79 -24.51
CA ASP A 290 16.37 16.69 -23.19
C ASP A 290 17.87 17.03 -23.26
N TYR A 291 18.61 16.48 -24.22
CA TYR A 291 20.03 16.79 -24.40
C TYR A 291 20.26 18.29 -24.66
N VAL A 292 19.43 18.89 -25.52
CA VAL A 292 19.48 20.34 -25.79
C VAL A 292 19.08 21.15 -24.55
N HIS A 293 18.07 20.71 -23.79
CA HIS A 293 17.65 21.36 -22.55
C HIS A 293 18.78 21.34 -21.51
N ASN A 294 19.40 20.19 -21.26
CA ASN A 294 20.52 20.03 -20.33
C ASN A 294 21.76 20.83 -20.72
N LEU A 295 22.09 20.86 -22.02
CA LEU A 295 23.15 21.71 -22.57
C LEU A 295 22.89 23.19 -22.28
N LEU A 296 21.69 23.68 -22.58
CA LEU A 296 21.34 25.10 -22.44
C LEU A 296 21.18 25.51 -20.97
N ALA A 297 20.66 24.63 -20.12
CA ALA A 297 20.65 24.81 -18.68
C ALA A 297 22.08 24.95 -18.14
N SER A 298 23.03 24.17 -18.69
CA SER A 298 24.46 24.32 -18.36
C SER A 298 25.05 25.64 -18.83
N VAL A 299 24.68 26.14 -20.02
CA VAL A 299 25.07 27.48 -20.47
C VAL A 299 24.54 28.56 -19.53
N TRP A 300 23.30 28.43 -19.06
CA TRP A 300 22.66 29.40 -18.18
C TRP A 300 23.24 29.36 -16.75
N ILE A 301 23.02 28.27 -16.01
CA ILE A 301 23.37 28.15 -14.59
C ILE A 301 24.89 28.10 -14.41
N GLY A 302 25.57 27.26 -15.20
CA GLY A 302 27.03 27.20 -15.18
C GLY A 302 27.68 28.51 -15.64
N GLY A 303 27.02 29.26 -16.53
CA GLY A 303 27.43 30.60 -16.93
C GLY A 303 27.32 31.63 -15.79
N VAL A 304 26.25 31.61 -14.99
CA VAL A 304 26.06 32.47 -13.79
C VAL A 304 27.17 32.21 -12.78
N ILE A 305 27.44 30.93 -12.51
CA ILE A 305 28.50 30.53 -11.58
C ILE A 305 29.87 30.96 -12.11
N PHE A 306 30.16 30.76 -13.39
CA PHE A 306 31.39 31.25 -14.01
C PHE A 306 31.51 32.78 -13.90
N PHE A 307 30.46 33.53 -14.20
CA PHE A 307 30.49 34.99 -14.16
C PHE A 307 30.74 35.50 -12.73
N GLY A 308 30.08 34.91 -11.72
CA GLY A 308 30.15 35.34 -10.33
C GLY A 308 31.39 34.90 -9.57
N PHE A 309 31.92 33.72 -9.87
CA PHE A 309 33.03 33.12 -9.11
C PHE A 309 34.37 33.14 -9.87
N VAL A 310 34.36 33.22 -11.20
CA VAL A 310 35.59 33.30 -12.02
C VAL A 310 35.77 34.69 -12.60
N LEU A 311 34.83 35.16 -13.42
CA LEU A 311 35.02 36.38 -14.21
C LEU A 311 35.10 37.64 -13.35
N LEU A 312 34.05 37.92 -12.57
CA LEU A 312 34.02 39.12 -11.73
C LEU A 312 35.19 39.16 -10.72
N PRO A 313 35.49 38.07 -9.97
CA PRO A 313 36.63 38.09 -9.06
C PRO A 313 37.97 38.22 -9.79
N THR A 314 38.09 37.77 -11.04
CA THR A 314 39.30 37.97 -11.84
C THR A 314 39.49 39.44 -12.21
N LEU A 315 38.41 40.13 -12.59
CA LEU A 315 38.45 41.56 -12.91
C LEU A 315 38.67 42.44 -11.67
N ALA A 316 38.55 41.89 -10.46
CA ALA A 316 38.79 42.64 -9.23
C ALA A 316 40.26 43.04 -9.01
N SER A 317 41.22 42.43 -9.71
CA SER A 317 42.64 42.79 -9.66
C SER A 317 43.02 43.99 -10.55
N LEU A 318 42.06 44.56 -11.27
CA LEU A 318 42.26 45.71 -12.15
C LEU A 318 41.94 47.04 -11.46
N ASP A 319 42.55 48.11 -11.96
CA ASP A 319 42.24 49.49 -11.57
C ASP A 319 40.75 49.84 -11.81
N GLY A 320 40.18 50.70 -10.96
CA GLY A 320 38.73 50.93 -10.85
C GLY A 320 38.04 51.35 -12.15
N VAL A 321 38.71 52.15 -12.98
CA VAL A 321 38.17 52.62 -14.27
C VAL A 321 38.26 51.51 -15.34
N GLN A 322 39.41 50.84 -15.45
CA GLN A 322 39.58 49.72 -16.38
C GLN A 322 38.64 48.56 -16.05
N LYS A 323 38.48 48.25 -14.76
CA LYS A 323 37.54 47.25 -14.24
C LYS A 323 36.11 47.53 -14.68
N ALA A 324 35.64 48.78 -14.54
CA ALA A 324 34.29 49.17 -14.95
C ALA A 324 34.09 49.03 -16.46
N LYS A 325 35.04 49.49 -17.28
CA LYS A 325 35.00 49.40 -18.75
C LYS A 325 34.92 47.95 -19.24
N VAL A 326 35.80 47.08 -18.73
CA VAL A 326 35.87 45.67 -19.13
C VAL A 326 34.62 44.90 -18.69
N THR A 327 34.12 45.17 -17.48
CA THR A 327 32.87 44.54 -16.99
C THR A 327 31.68 44.94 -17.87
N LEU A 328 31.56 46.22 -18.23
CA LEU A 328 30.50 46.72 -19.10
C LEU A 328 30.59 46.16 -20.53
N ALA A 329 31.79 45.91 -21.06
CA ALA A 329 31.96 45.30 -22.39
C ALA A 329 31.53 43.82 -22.43
N MET A 330 31.61 43.10 -21.30
CA MET A 330 31.29 41.67 -21.23
C MET A 330 29.83 41.39 -20.88
N LEU A 331 29.19 42.28 -20.12
CA LEU A 331 27.84 42.08 -19.61
C LEU A 331 26.78 41.89 -20.72
N PRO A 332 26.71 42.69 -21.81
CA PRO A 332 25.74 42.48 -22.89
C PRO A 332 25.98 41.20 -23.69
N ARG A 333 27.21 40.69 -23.74
CA ARG A 333 27.53 39.44 -24.44
C ARG A 333 27.05 38.25 -23.63
N TYR A 334 27.31 38.30 -22.33
CA TYR A 334 26.83 37.30 -21.38
C TYR A 334 25.30 37.28 -21.32
N SER A 335 24.67 38.46 -21.19
CA SER A 335 23.21 38.60 -21.21
C SER A 335 22.61 38.04 -22.50
N GLY A 336 23.19 38.38 -23.66
CA GLY A 336 22.66 37.88 -24.95
C GLY A 336 22.76 36.36 -25.09
N MET A 337 23.83 35.74 -24.58
CA MET A 337 23.98 34.28 -24.57
C MET A 337 22.92 33.61 -23.68
N ILE A 338 22.68 34.15 -22.49
CA ILE A 338 21.63 33.64 -21.59
C ILE A 338 20.24 33.84 -22.19
N THR A 339 19.96 34.99 -22.81
CA THR A 339 18.64 35.24 -23.40
C THR A 339 18.33 34.26 -24.54
N ILE A 340 19.32 33.92 -25.38
CA ILE A 340 19.16 32.87 -26.40
C ILE A 340 18.88 31.53 -25.73
N ALA A 341 19.69 31.15 -24.73
CA ALA A 341 19.51 29.88 -24.03
C ALA A 341 18.12 29.78 -23.38
N LEU A 342 17.67 30.85 -22.72
CA LEU A 342 16.37 30.93 -22.08
C LEU A 342 15.21 30.85 -23.08
N GLY A 343 15.32 31.53 -24.23
CA GLY A 343 14.31 31.46 -25.28
C GLY A 343 14.11 30.05 -25.82
N ILE A 344 15.20 29.28 -25.97
CA ILE A 344 15.12 27.89 -26.38
C ILE A 344 14.63 27.00 -25.22
N LEU A 345 15.05 27.25 -23.98
CA LEU A 345 14.59 26.49 -22.80
C LEU A 345 13.07 26.59 -22.58
N ILE A 346 12.48 27.76 -22.86
CA ILE A 346 11.02 27.98 -22.80
C ILE A 346 10.28 27.15 -23.85
N ILE A 347 10.96 26.72 -24.92
CA ILE A 347 10.40 25.82 -25.93
C ILE A 347 10.66 24.37 -25.50
N THR A 348 11.93 24.01 -25.26
CA THR A 348 12.30 22.60 -25.05
C THR A 348 11.72 22.01 -23.77
N GLY A 349 11.57 22.79 -22.69
CA GLY A 349 11.00 22.29 -21.44
C GLY A 349 9.52 21.86 -21.58
N PRO A 350 8.61 22.78 -21.94
CA PRO A 350 7.20 22.43 -22.10
C PRO A 350 6.91 21.47 -23.25
N THR A 351 7.69 21.50 -24.34
CA THR A 351 7.57 20.51 -25.42
C THR A 351 8.03 19.13 -24.98
N LEU A 352 9.13 19.03 -24.21
CA LEU A 352 9.55 17.75 -23.63
C LEU A 352 8.48 17.22 -22.67
N LEU A 353 7.91 18.08 -21.81
CA LEU A 353 6.83 17.69 -20.92
C LEU A 353 5.60 17.21 -21.69
N TRP A 354 5.22 17.85 -22.80
CA TRP A 354 4.10 17.40 -23.65
C TRP A 354 4.27 15.97 -24.21
N PHE A 355 5.50 15.55 -24.50
CA PHE A 355 5.80 14.18 -24.93
C PHE A 355 5.78 13.17 -23.76
N LEU A 356 5.93 13.65 -22.52
CA LEU A 356 5.99 12.82 -21.32
C LEU A 356 4.64 12.72 -20.61
N GLU A 357 3.92 13.83 -20.48
CA GLU A 357 2.60 13.95 -19.86
C GLU A 357 1.80 15.09 -20.52
N SER A 358 0.56 14.79 -20.92
CA SER A 358 -0.32 15.74 -21.60
C SER A 358 -1.63 16.01 -20.87
N ASP A 359 -1.93 15.25 -19.82
CA ASP A 359 -3.07 15.48 -18.94
C ASP A 359 -2.73 16.52 -17.86
N VAL A 360 -3.49 17.61 -17.84
CA VAL A 360 -3.26 18.74 -16.92
C VAL A 360 -3.69 18.40 -15.50
N THR A 361 -4.79 17.66 -15.34
CA THR A 361 -5.31 17.26 -14.04
C THR A 361 -4.34 16.30 -13.38
N SER A 362 -3.83 15.35 -14.17
CA SER A 362 -2.80 14.40 -13.73
C SER A 362 -1.52 15.13 -13.28
N LEU A 363 -1.10 16.13 -14.04
CA LEU A 363 0.08 16.94 -13.73
C LEU A 363 -0.11 17.84 -12.49
N ILE A 364 -1.32 18.28 -12.14
CA ILE A 364 -1.52 19.13 -10.96
C ILE A 364 -1.58 18.31 -9.67
N ASN A 365 -2.15 17.10 -9.75
CA ASN A 365 -2.39 16.24 -8.60
C ASN A 365 -1.23 15.28 -8.27
N SER A 366 -0.16 15.29 -9.07
CA SER A 366 1.02 14.42 -8.89
C SER A 366 2.20 15.08 -8.17
N THR A 367 3.06 14.25 -7.57
CA THR A 367 4.33 14.67 -6.96
C THR A 367 5.29 15.20 -8.02
N TYR A 368 5.36 14.53 -9.17
CA TYR A 368 6.11 14.98 -10.34
C TYR A 368 5.69 16.40 -10.79
N GLY A 369 4.37 16.64 -10.82
CA GLY A 369 3.75 17.94 -11.04
C GLY A 369 4.23 19.04 -10.10
N SER A 370 4.18 18.75 -8.81
CA SER A 370 4.63 19.66 -7.75
C SER A 370 6.10 20.06 -7.90
N LEU A 371 6.98 19.10 -8.26
CA LEU A 371 8.40 19.37 -8.52
C LEU A 371 8.62 20.23 -9.79
N ILE A 372 7.81 20.04 -10.84
CA ILE A 372 7.84 20.92 -12.03
C ILE A 372 7.42 22.34 -11.66
N ILE A 373 6.36 22.51 -10.88
CA ILE A 373 5.92 23.82 -10.40
C ILE A 373 7.04 24.50 -9.61
N ALA A 374 7.70 23.77 -8.70
CA ALA A 374 8.86 24.28 -7.96
C ALA A 374 10.01 24.70 -8.90
N LYS A 375 10.34 23.89 -9.92
CA LYS A 375 11.35 24.22 -10.94
C LYS A 375 10.99 25.50 -11.72
N ILE A 376 9.73 25.66 -12.11
CA ILE A 376 9.24 26.84 -12.83
C ILE A 376 9.33 28.09 -11.94
N VAL A 377 8.91 28.01 -10.67
CA VAL A 377 8.99 29.12 -9.72
C VAL A 377 10.45 29.56 -9.52
N LEU A 378 11.37 28.62 -9.28
CA LEU A 378 12.80 28.92 -9.14
C LEU A 378 13.38 29.53 -10.43
N ALA A 379 12.96 29.04 -11.60
CA ALA A 379 13.38 29.60 -12.89
C ALA A 379 12.88 31.04 -13.07
N ILE A 380 11.62 31.35 -12.71
CA ILE A 380 11.07 32.71 -12.75
C ILE A 380 11.87 33.66 -11.84
N VAL A 381 12.25 33.19 -10.64
CA VAL A 381 13.10 33.97 -9.72
C VAL A 381 14.47 34.27 -10.36
N LEU A 382 15.11 33.30 -11.02
CA LEU A 382 16.37 33.51 -11.75
C LEU A 382 16.21 34.50 -12.91
N ILE A 383 15.13 34.40 -13.69
CA ILE A 383 14.83 35.35 -14.77
C ILE A 383 14.62 36.76 -14.20
N GLY A 384 13.96 36.87 -13.04
CA GLY A 384 13.79 38.11 -12.29
C GLY A 384 15.12 38.76 -11.91
N PHE A 385 16.09 37.98 -11.43
CA PHE A 385 17.47 38.46 -11.23
C PHE A 385 18.10 38.95 -12.54
N GLY A 386 18.00 38.18 -13.62
CA GLY A 386 18.43 38.57 -14.97
C GLY A 386 17.89 39.94 -15.40
N ALA A 387 16.58 40.14 -15.27
CA ALA A 387 15.91 41.40 -15.58
C ALA A 387 16.41 42.55 -14.67
N PHE A 388 16.57 42.29 -13.37
CA PHE A 388 17.10 43.26 -12.42
C PHE A 388 18.51 43.75 -12.82
N TYR A 389 19.41 42.86 -13.26
CA TYR A 389 20.73 43.26 -13.76
C TYR A 389 20.63 44.16 -14.98
N GLN A 390 19.81 43.77 -15.95
CA GLN A 390 19.75 44.47 -17.24
C GLN A 390 19.04 45.83 -17.13
N PHE A 391 18.01 45.97 -16.29
CA PHE A 391 17.23 47.20 -16.18
C PHE A 391 17.75 48.15 -15.11
N LYS A 392 18.22 47.65 -13.97
CA LYS A 392 18.65 48.50 -12.85
C LYS A 392 20.16 48.68 -12.83
N ILE A 393 20.92 47.58 -12.80
CA ILE A 393 22.37 47.64 -12.59
C ILE A 393 23.09 48.15 -13.83
N GLN A 394 22.79 47.61 -15.02
CA GLN A 394 23.44 48.03 -16.26
C GLN A 394 23.15 49.50 -16.61
N LYS A 395 21.88 49.94 -16.53
CA LYS A 395 21.52 51.36 -16.77
C LYS A 395 22.20 52.30 -15.77
N GLN A 396 22.28 51.91 -14.49
CA GLN A 396 22.97 52.72 -13.48
C GLN A 396 24.48 52.77 -13.73
N ALA A 397 25.08 51.65 -14.14
CA ALA A 397 26.50 51.57 -14.50
C ALA A 397 26.84 52.48 -15.69
N GLU A 398 26.01 52.48 -16.73
CA GLU A 398 26.20 53.36 -17.89
C GLU A 398 26.05 54.85 -17.55
N ARG A 399 25.06 55.20 -16.71
CA ARG A 399 24.89 56.58 -16.22
C ARG A 399 26.11 57.04 -15.43
N ASN A 400 26.62 56.19 -14.54
CA ASN A 400 27.79 56.50 -13.74
C ASN A 400 29.04 56.69 -14.62
N LEU A 401 29.23 55.83 -15.62
CA LEU A 401 30.33 55.95 -16.60
C LEU A 401 30.27 57.29 -17.37
N LYS A 402 29.08 57.70 -17.84
CA LYS A 402 28.89 59.01 -18.51
C LYS A 402 29.15 60.20 -17.60
N SER A 403 28.94 60.05 -16.29
CA SER A 403 29.16 61.10 -15.28
C SER A 403 30.58 61.10 -14.65
N GLY A 404 31.47 60.21 -15.10
CA GLY A 404 32.82 60.07 -14.53
C GLY A 404 32.88 59.48 -13.11
N LYS A 405 31.76 58.96 -12.58
CA LYS A 405 31.68 58.36 -11.24
C LYS A 405 32.02 56.87 -11.27
N THR A 406 32.74 56.39 -10.25
CA THR A 406 33.13 54.97 -10.14
C THR A 406 31.93 54.06 -9.89
N PHE A 407 31.82 53.00 -10.68
CA PHE A 407 30.78 51.98 -10.53
C PHE A 407 31.12 51.04 -9.35
N THR A 408 30.22 50.92 -8.37
CA THR A 408 30.44 50.08 -7.18
C THR A 408 30.19 48.60 -7.48
N PHE A 409 31.28 47.85 -7.67
CA PHE A 409 31.29 46.43 -8.02
C PHE A 409 30.54 45.50 -7.03
N ASN A 410 30.50 45.85 -5.74
CA ASN A 410 29.82 45.06 -4.71
C ASN A 410 28.29 45.00 -4.90
N LYS A 411 27.70 45.94 -5.66
CA LYS A 411 26.28 45.91 -6.02
C LYS A 411 25.95 44.84 -7.09
N LEU A 412 26.96 44.29 -7.76
CA LEU A 412 26.82 43.24 -8.77
C LEU A 412 27.19 41.85 -8.23
N SER A 413 28.21 41.73 -7.38
CA SER A 413 28.72 40.41 -6.95
C SER A 413 27.83 39.68 -5.94
N LYS A 414 27.19 40.38 -4.99
CA LYS A 414 26.29 39.78 -3.99
C LYS A 414 25.03 39.15 -4.62
N PRO A 415 24.23 39.88 -5.42
CA PRO A 415 23.04 39.30 -6.03
C PRO A 415 23.40 38.15 -6.99
N LEU A 416 24.56 38.20 -7.65
CA LEU A 416 24.95 37.14 -8.60
C LEU A 416 25.33 35.84 -7.89
N LYS A 417 25.85 35.93 -6.67
CA LYS A 417 26.02 34.75 -5.81
C LYS A 417 24.69 34.21 -5.31
N ALA A 418 23.71 35.07 -5.02
CA ALA A 418 22.36 34.63 -4.65
C ALA A 418 21.69 33.92 -5.84
N GLU A 419 21.80 34.47 -7.05
CA GLU A 419 21.33 33.83 -8.29
C GLU A 419 22.00 32.46 -8.51
N ALA A 420 23.31 32.35 -8.28
CA ALA A 420 24.00 31.07 -8.34
C ALA A 420 23.47 30.05 -7.33
N MET A 421 23.12 30.47 -6.10
CA MET A 421 22.54 29.57 -5.09
C MET A 421 21.14 29.11 -5.48
N VAL A 422 20.31 30.00 -6.04
CA VAL A 422 18.99 29.62 -6.59
C VAL A 422 19.15 28.64 -7.75
N GLY A 423 20.16 28.84 -8.62
CA GLY A 423 20.49 27.90 -9.69
C GLY A 423 20.91 26.52 -9.17
N ILE A 424 21.68 26.47 -8.08
CA ILE A 424 22.05 25.20 -7.42
C ILE A 424 20.82 24.53 -6.80
N ALA A 425 19.93 25.28 -6.15
CA ALA A 425 18.67 24.75 -5.62
C ALA A 425 17.77 24.19 -6.74
N LEU A 426 17.71 24.88 -7.89
CA LEU A 426 16.99 24.41 -9.08
C LEU A 426 17.55 23.06 -9.56
N LEU A 427 18.88 22.89 -9.60
CA LEU A 427 19.49 21.60 -9.93
C LEU A 427 19.19 20.50 -8.89
N GLY A 428 18.89 20.88 -7.64
CA GLY A 428 18.43 19.95 -6.60
C GLY A 428 17.04 19.41 -6.88
N VAL A 429 16.13 20.30 -7.29
CA VAL A 429 14.79 19.90 -7.79
C VAL A 429 14.91 19.02 -9.03
N VAL A 430 15.87 19.31 -9.93
CA VAL A 430 16.15 18.44 -11.09
C VAL A 430 16.66 17.06 -10.68
N ALA A 431 17.50 16.96 -9.64
CA ALA A 431 17.96 15.66 -9.13
C ALA A 431 16.81 14.81 -8.57
N LEU A 432 15.81 15.44 -7.95
CA LEU A 432 14.56 14.78 -7.52
C LEU A 432 13.69 14.37 -8.73
N LEU A 433 13.51 15.27 -9.71
CA LEU A 433 12.69 15.01 -10.91
C LEU A 433 13.20 13.86 -11.79
N VAL A 434 14.53 13.70 -11.88
CA VAL A 434 15.14 12.59 -12.63
C VAL A 434 14.94 11.25 -11.89
N ASN A 435 14.60 11.30 -10.60
CA ASN A 435 14.38 10.13 -9.76
C ASN A 435 12.89 9.90 -9.45
N SER A 436 12.00 10.69 -10.04
CA SER A 436 10.55 10.60 -9.82
C SER A 436 9.83 9.91 -10.97
N SER A 437 8.82 9.10 -10.64
CA SER A 437 7.85 8.52 -11.58
C SER A 437 7.07 9.59 -12.36
N LEU A 438 6.51 9.21 -13.52
CA LEU A 438 5.62 10.08 -14.29
C LEU A 438 4.18 10.05 -13.72
N PRO A 439 3.38 11.13 -13.90
CA PRO A 439 2.03 11.24 -13.34
C PRO A 439 1.05 10.14 -13.74
N ALA A 440 1.13 9.61 -14.97
CA ALA A 440 0.31 8.50 -15.43
C ALA A 440 0.41 7.22 -14.58
N GLY A 441 1.45 7.07 -13.75
CA GLY A 441 1.58 5.98 -12.77
C GLY A 441 1.12 6.33 -11.35
N GLU A 442 0.76 7.59 -11.07
CA GLU A 442 0.37 8.07 -9.73
C GLU A 442 -1.16 8.20 -9.54
N ILE A 443 -1.96 8.18 -10.62
CA ILE A 443 -3.38 8.63 -10.60
C ILE A 443 -4.30 7.54 -11.20
N GLN A 444 -4.25 6.35 -10.63
CA GLN A 444 -5.26 5.32 -10.87
C GLN A 444 -6.22 5.15 -9.69
N THR A 445 -6.33 6.12 -8.78
CA THR A 445 -7.21 6.03 -7.61
C THR A 445 -7.72 7.39 -7.20
N ALA A 446 -9.05 7.61 -7.31
CA ALA A 446 -9.87 8.30 -6.31
C ALA A 446 -11.14 8.89 -6.98
N ASP A 447 -12.30 8.26 -6.74
CA ASP A 447 -13.41 8.93 -6.05
C ASP A 447 -14.54 7.94 -5.73
N ALA A 448 -14.84 7.76 -4.42
CA ALA A 448 -16.19 7.46 -3.91
C ALA A 448 -16.24 7.39 -2.36
N GLN A 449 -17.14 8.18 -1.74
CA GLN A 449 -17.74 7.96 -0.41
C GLN A 449 -19.18 7.42 -0.63
N SER A 450 -19.86 6.58 0.18
CA SER A 450 -19.73 6.05 1.55
C SER A 450 -20.83 4.99 1.86
N VAL A 451 -20.55 3.95 2.66
CA VAL A 451 -21.44 3.35 3.72
C VAL A 451 -20.53 2.87 4.86
N THR A 452 -20.87 3.17 6.12
CA THR A 452 -20.03 2.95 7.31
C THR A 452 -20.10 1.50 7.81
N LEU A 453 -18.98 0.77 7.75
CA LEU A 453 -18.71 -0.52 8.40
C LEU A 453 -17.41 -0.36 9.20
N GLY A 454 -17.39 0.02 10.49
CA GLY A 454 -16.14 0.42 11.14
C GLY A 454 -15.95 -0.02 12.58
N PHE A 455 -14.69 -0.17 13.01
CA PHE A 455 -14.31 -0.34 14.41
C PHE A 455 -14.09 1.02 15.06
N SER A 456 -14.46 1.17 16.32
CA SER A 456 -14.03 2.33 17.11
C SER A 456 -13.81 1.92 18.56
N SER A 457 -12.74 2.44 19.17
CA SER A 457 -12.37 2.13 20.55
C SER A 457 -11.62 3.30 21.17
N THR A 458 -11.76 3.46 22.48
CA THR A 458 -11.01 4.43 23.28
C THR A 458 -10.08 3.66 24.22
N LEU A 459 -8.77 3.83 24.03
CA LEU A 459 -7.73 3.17 24.82
C LEU A 459 -6.95 4.18 25.66
N PHE A 460 -6.38 3.73 26.77
CA PHE A 460 -5.66 4.59 27.72
C PHE A 460 -4.25 4.05 27.98
N SER A 461 -3.29 4.96 28.08
CA SER A 461 -1.97 4.73 28.67
C SER A 461 -1.86 5.45 30.03
N GLU A 462 -0.66 5.57 30.62
CA GLU A 462 -0.50 6.25 31.92
C GLU A 462 -0.90 7.74 31.88
N GLN A 463 -0.70 8.41 30.74
CA GLN A 463 -0.93 9.85 30.60
C GLN A 463 -1.71 10.26 29.35
N ALA A 464 -1.96 9.34 28.43
CA ALA A 464 -2.63 9.62 27.16
C ALA A 464 -3.88 8.75 26.96
N LYS A 465 -4.83 9.31 26.23
CA LYS A 465 -6.04 8.69 25.74
C LYS A 465 -5.97 8.65 24.21
N PHE A 466 -6.29 7.51 23.63
CA PHE A 466 -6.27 7.24 22.19
C PHE A 466 -7.69 6.88 21.75
N ASP A 467 -8.39 7.80 21.07
CA ASP A 467 -9.66 7.48 20.41
C ASP A 467 -9.37 7.00 18.99
N ILE A 468 -9.64 5.73 18.73
CA ILE A 468 -9.32 5.03 17.49
C ILE A 468 -10.61 4.75 16.73
N SER A 469 -10.56 4.88 15.41
CA SER A 469 -11.61 4.45 14.49
C SER A 469 -10.98 3.81 13.25
N ILE A 470 -11.53 2.70 12.75
CA ILE A 470 -11.09 2.03 11.55
C ILE A 470 -12.30 1.91 10.63
N ILE A 471 -12.23 2.43 9.40
CA ILE A 471 -13.37 2.44 8.47
C ILE A 471 -12.89 2.20 7.01
N PRO A 472 -13.43 1.20 6.28
CA PRO A 472 -14.22 0.12 6.83
C PRO A 472 -13.39 -0.78 7.77
N VAL A 473 -13.97 -1.84 8.36
CA VAL A 473 -13.26 -2.96 9.00
C VAL A 473 -13.64 -4.24 8.31
N GLY A 474 -12.82 -4.62 7.33
CA GLY A 474 -13.03 -5.82 6.53
C GLY A 474 -11.79 -6.19 5.73
N VAL A 475 -11.85 -7.36 5.09
CA VAL A 475 -10.80 -7.79 4.16
C VAL A 475 -10.76 -6.79 3.00
N GLY A 476 -9.57 -6.27 2.68
CA GLY A 476 -9.41 -5.17 1.73
C GLY A 476 -8.92 -3.86 2.40
N PRO A 477 -9.20 -2.69 1.82
CA PRO A 477 -8.68 -1.40 2.29
C PRO A 477 -9.46 -0.86 3.50
N ASN A 478 -8.74 -0.33 4.48
CA ASN A 478 -9.26 0.18 5.76
C ASN A 478 -8.53 1.49 6.13
N THR A 479 -9.24 2.47 6.67
CA THR A 479 -8.65 3.73 7.15
C THR A 479 -8.64 3.76 8.67
N ILE A 480 -7.46 3.83 9.30
CA ILE A 480 -7.28 3.97 10.75
C ILE A 480 -7.12 5.46 11.09
N SER A 481 -8.06 5.99 11.86
CA SER A 481 -8.08 7.35 12.40
C SER A 481 -7.84 7.31 13.91
N ILE A 482 -6.94 8.13 14.43
CA ILE A 482 -6.57 8.18 15.85
C ILE A 482 -6.53 9.62 16.33
N LEU A 483 -7.25 9.90 17.41
CA LEU A 483 -7.15 11.14 18.17
C LEU A 483 -6.36 10.87 19.45
N VAL A 484 -5.34 11.68 19.75
CA VAL A 484 -4.58 11.56 20.99
C VAL A 484 -4.80 12.78 21.87
N SER A 485 -5.19 12.53 23.11
CA SER A 485 -5.45 13.55 24.14
C SER A 485 -4.94 13.08 25.50
N THR A 486 -4.99 13.94 26.50
CA THR A 486 -4.79 13.54 27.90
C THR A 486 -6.00 12.73 28.38
N VAL A 487 -5.86 12.02 29.50
CA VAL A 487 -6.97 11.31 30.16
C VAL A 487 -8.13 12.24 30.56
N SER A 488 -7.90 13.57 30.62
CA SER A 488 -8.92 14.60 30.91
C SER A 488 -9.42 15.33 29.66
N ASP A 489 -9.21 14.77 28.46
CA ASP A 489 -9.58 15.33 27.15
C ASP A 489 -8.89 16.66 26.77
N GLU A 490 -7.81 17.03 27.47
CA GLU A 490 -6.95 18.16 27.08
C GLU A 490 -5.92 17.75 26.02
N ILE A 491 -5.42 18.71 25.23
CA ILE A 491 -4.42 18.47 24.17
C ILE A 491 -3.07 18.11 24.78
N LEU A 492 -2.35 17.18 24.17
CA LEU A 492 -0.95 16.87 24.48
C LEU A 492 -0.01 17.64 23.53
N PRO A 493 0.52 18.81 23.94
CA PRO A 493 1.24 19.71 23.03
C PRO A 493 2.66 19.24 22.68
N ASP A 494 3.15 18.19 23.34
CA ASP A 494 4.53 17.70 23.19
C ASP A 494 4.65 16.46 22.30
N ILE A 495 3.55 16.00 21.68
CA ILE A 495 3.57 14.94 20.66
C ILE A 495 4.30 15.45 19.40
N SER A 496 5.34 14.74 18.97
CA SER A 496 6.06 15.03 17.72
C SER A 496 5.54 14.26 16.51
N SER A 497 4.99 13.07 16.76
CA SER A 497 4.54 12.12 15.74
C SER A 497 3.78 10.98 16.42
N LEU A 498 2.90 10.32 15.66
CA LEU A 498 2.32 9.03 16.03
C LEU A 498 3.03 7.93 15.23
N LYS A 499 3.01 6.69 15.70
CA LYS A 499 3.38 5.51 14.92
C LYS A 499 2.25 4.52 15.06
N ILE A 500 1.81 3.93 13.97
CA ILE A 500 0.85 2.84 14.00
C ILE A 500 1.52 1.66 13.32
N LYS A 501 1.52 0.49 13.94
CA LYS A 501 1.98 -0.75 13.31
C LYS A 501 0.85 -1.76 13.29
N VAL A 502 0.68 -2.43 12.16
CA VAL A 502 -0.27 -3.53 11.99
C VAL A 502 0.50 -4.84 11.82
N SER A 503 0.05 -5.90 12.45
CA SER A 503 0.70 -7.21 12.38
C SER A 503 -0.33 -8.32 12.48
N ASN A 504 0.07 -9.52 12.07
CA ASN A 504 -0.70 -10.73 12.36
C ASN A 504 0.26 -11.80 12.89
N PRO A 505 0.50 -11.84 14.22
CA PRO A 505 1.44 -12.77 14.83
C PRO A 505 1.06 -14.24 14.59
N GLN A 506 -0.23 -14.56 14.53
CA GLN A 506 -0.73 -15.91 14.30
C GLN A 506 -0.34 -16.46 12.92
N ARG A 507 -0.18 -15.56 11.93
CA ARG A 507 0.23 -15.88 10.55
C ARG A 507 1.68 -15.47 10.26
N ASN A 508 2.49 -15.17 11.28
CA ASN A 508 3.87 -14.69 11.15
C ASN A 508 4.03 -13.43 10.27
N VAL A 509 2.99 -12.59 10.18
CA VAL A 509 3.09 -11.27 9.56
C VAL A 509 3.73 -10.34 10.57
N ALA A 510 4.97 -9.95 10.32
CA ALA A 510 5.72 -9.02 11.16
C ALA A 510 5.01 -7.64 11.23
N PRO A 511 5.24 -6.85 12.29
CA PRO A 511 4.69 -5.50 12.36
C PRO A 511 5.12 -4.59 11.21
N ILE A 512 4.13 -4.11 10.46
CA ILE A 512 4.26 -3.16 9.36
C ILE A 512 3.84 -1.80 9.89
N GLU A 513 4.76 -0.83 9.89
CA GLU A 513 4.45 0.56 10.27
C GLU A 513 3.66 1.22 9.14
N ILE A 514 2.45 1.73 9.44
CA ILE A 514 1.62 2.40 8.45
C ILE A 514 1.97 3.90 8.40
N PRO A 515 2.04 4.50 7.20
CA PRO A 515 2.18 5.94 7.06
C PRO A 515 0.98 6.64 7.68
N ILE A 516 1.23 7.75 8.39
CA ILE A 516 0.19 8.54 9.04
C ILE A 516 0.22 9.98 8.55
N THR A 517 -0.96 10.59 8.49
CA THR A 517 -1.15 11.98 8.09
C THR A 517 -1.76 12.75 9.26
N GLU A 518 -1.15 13.89 9.62
CA GLU A 518 -1.70 14.79 10.63
C GLU A 518 -2.78 15.69 10.02
N ILE A 519 -4.00 15.55 10.53
CA ILE A 519 -5.16 16.36 10.16
C ILE A 519 -5.52 17.22 11.37
N LYS A 520 -5.32 18.54 11.23
CA LYS A 520 -5.75 19.52 12.24
C LYS A 520 -7.25 19.75 12.12
N SER A 521 -7.98 19.47 13.19
CA SER A 521 -9.42 19.78 13.28
C SER A 521 -9.63 21.23 13.75
N ASP A 522 -10.78 21.83 13.41
CA ASP A 522 -11.18 23.20 13.80
C ASP A 522 -11.25 23.43 15.33
N SER A 523 -11.13 22.36 16.13
CA SER A 523 -11.21 22.35 17.60
C SER A 523 -9.86 22.34 18.33
N ASP A 524 -8.75 22.65 17.65
CA ASP A 524 -7.37 22.62 18.21
C ASP A 524 -6.88 21.20 18.59
N THR A 525 -7.63 20.16 18.21
CA THR A 525 -7.27 18.74 18.37
C THR A 525 -6.61 18.17 17.10
N ILE A 526 -5.59 17.32 17.28
CA ILE A 526 -4.80 16.73 16.17
C ILE A 526 -5.28 15.29 15.96
N ARG A 527 -5.82 15.01 14.77
CA ARG A 527 -6.18 13.66 14.33
C ARG A 527 -5.08 13.11 13.44
N TYR A 528 -4.77 11.83 13.59
CA TYR A 528 -3.82 11.08 12.79
C TYR A 528 -4.58 10.06 11.96
N GLU A 529 -4.38 10.03 10.64
CA GLU A 529 -5.03 9.06 9.76
C GLU A 529 -3.98 8.26 8.97
N GLY A 530 -4.11 6.94 8.95
CA GLY A 530 -3.26 6.03 8.18
C GLY A 530 -4.11 4.97 7.48
N GLN A 531 -3.81 4.68 6.22
CA GLN A 531 -4.51 3.65 5.45
C GLN A 531 -3.74 2.34 5.52
N THR A 532 -4.48 1.22 5.59
CA THR A 532 -3.91 -0.12 5.62
C THR A 532 -4.83 -1.10 4.89
N THR A 533 -4.26 -2.16 4.33
CA THR A 533 -5.02 -3.22 3.69
C THR A 533 -4.86 -4.50 4.49
N PHE A 534 -5.98 -5.05 4.95
CA PHE A 534 -5.98 -6.37 5.56
C PHE A 534 -6.16 -7.41 4.45
N GLY A 535 -5.07 -8.06 4.06
CA GLY A 535 -5.05 -8.99 2.94
C GLY A 535 -5.84 -10.28 3.14
N PHE A 536 -6.26 -10.57 4.37
CA PHE A 536 -7.05 -11.74 4.70
C PHE A 536 -7.80 -11.55 6.02
N ALA A 537 -8.83 -12.37 6.22
CA ALA A 537 -9.60 -12.42 7.44
C ALA A 537 -8.81 -13.05 8.60
N GLY A 538 -8.93 -12.48 9.78
CA GLY A 538 -8.30 -12.94 11.01
C GLY A 538 -8.13 -11.81 12.02
N THR A 539 -7.60 -12.15 13.19
CA THR A 539 -7.28 -11.16 14.21
C THR A 539 -5.96 -10.47 13.89
N TRP A 540 -6.03 -9.17 13.60
CA TRP A 540 -4.88 -8.31 13.36
C TRP A 540 -4.54 -7.52 14.62
N GLN A 541 -3.27 -7.46 14.98
CA GLN A 541 -2.79 -6.70 16.13
C GLN A 541 -2.29 -5.32 15.66
N ILE A 542 -2.78 -4.27 16.30
CA ILE A 542 -2.47 -2.87 16.01
C ILE A 542 -1.77 -2.26 17.22
N GLU A 543 -0.55 -1.78 17.02
CA GLU A 543 0.26 -1.04 18.00
C GLU A 543 0.24 0.44 17.63
N VAL A 544 -0.08 1.31 18.57
CA VAL A 544 -0.10 2.76 18.42
C VAL A 544 0.87 3.36 19.42
N GLU A 545 1.81 4.18 18.97
CA GLU A 545 2.83 4.84 19.81
C GLU A 545 2.86 6.33 19.51
N ALA A 546 2.48 7.16 20.48
CA ALA A 546 2.68 8.60 20.48
C ALA A 546 4.11 8.93 20.92
N GLN A 547 4.89 9.49 19.99
CA GLN A 547 6.25 9.96 20.27
C GLN A 547 6.20 11.33 20.91
N ARG A 548 6.82 11.48 22.09
CA ARG A 548 6.75 12.70 22.89
C ARG A 548 8.13 13.34 23.01
N THR A 549 8.16 14.67 22.97
CA THR A 549 9.40 15.46 22.96
C THR A 549 9.89 15.82 24.36
N GLN A 550 9.01 15.84 25.36
CA GLN A 550 9.31 16.28 26.73
C GLN A 550 9.21 15.14 27.76
N THR A 551 8.48 14.07 27.45
CA THR A 551 8.29 12.90 28.30
C THR A 551 8.62 11.61 27.54
N VAL A 552 8.47 10.46 28.19
CA VAL A 552 8.52 9.14 27.54
C VAL A 552 7.36 8.98 26.55
N ASN A 553 7.60 8.18 25.50
CA ASN A 553 6.58 7.79 24.54
C ASN A 553 5.47 7.01 25.23
N GLU A 554 4.25 7.20 24.75
CA GLU A 554 3.05 6.56 25.26
C GLU A 554 2.47 5.71 24.14
N GLY A 555 1.95 4.51 24.44
CA GLY A 555 1.38 3.67 23.40
C GLY A 555 0.41 2.64 23.92
N VAL A 556 -0.39 2.10 23.00
CA VAL A 556 -1.42 1.10 23.24
C VAL A 556 -1.32 0.02 22.17
N ILE A 557 -1.58 -1.23 22.53
CA ILE A 557 -1.66 -2.36 21.61
C ILE A 557 -3.04 -2.97 21.77
N PHE A 558 -3.72 -3.25 20.67
CA PHE A 558 -5.04 -3.86 20.66
C PHE A 558 -5.24 -4.73 19.43
N ASP A 559 -6.17 -5.67 19.52
CA ASP A 559 -6.47 -6.60 18.45
C ASP A 559 -7.79 -6.21 17.76
N VAL A 560 -7.86 -6.38 16.44
CA VAL A 560 -9.02 -6.11 15.59
C VAL A 560 -9.33 -7.36 14.78
N LEU A 561 -10.56 -7.86 14.90
CA LEU A 561 -11.03 -8.94 14.04
C LEU A 561 -11.41 -8.38 12.68
N VAL A 562 -10.73 -8.85 11.63
CA VAL A 562 -11.03 -8.51 10.24
C VAL A 562 -11.69 -9.72 9.59
N LYS A 563 -12.82 -9.55 8.93
CA LYS A 563 -13.52 -10.64 8.24
C LYS A 563 -14.26 -10.16 6.98
N PRO A 564 -14.58 -11.05 6.03
CA PRO A 564 -15.40 -10.68 4.86
C PRO A 564 -16.80 -10.24 5.30
N THR A 565 -17.44 -9.36 4.51
CA THR A 565 -18.87 -9.08 4.70
C THR A 565 -19.69 -10.27 4.24
N LEU A 566 -20.95 -10.41 4.70
CA LEU A 566 -21.79 -11.53 4.26
C LEU A 566 -22.04 -11.52 2.75
N SER A 567 -22.03 -10.35 2.11
CA SER A 567 -22.10 -10.23 0.64
C SER A 567 -20.87 -10.74 -0.10
N ASP A 568 -19.73 -10.87 0.58
CA ASP A 568 -18.48 -11.41 0.06
C ASP A 568 -18.30 -12.89 0.40
N ILE A 569 -19.29 -13.54 1.01
CA ILE A 569 -19.22 -14.97 1.33
C ILE A 569 -19.86 -15.77 0.19
N ARG A 570 -19.13 -16.76 -0.31
CA ARG A 570 -19.69 -17.85 -1.12
C ARG A 570 -19.83 -19.09 -0.28
N THR A 571 -20.93 -19.78 -0.53
CA THR A 571 -21.31 -21.02 0.11
C THR A 571 -21.42 -22.09 -0.96
N GLU A 572 -20.75 -23.21 -0.77
CA GLU A 572 -20.99 -24.42 -1.54
C GLU A 572 -21.57 -25.48 -0.61
N ILE A 573 -22.66 -26.11 -1.04
CA ILE A 573 -23.35 -27.13 -0.24
C ILE A 573 -23.11 -28.49 -0.88
N VAL A 574 -22.55 -29.41 -0.09
CA VAL A 574 -22.42 -30.83 -0.43
C VAL A 574 -23.35 -31.62 0.48
N GLU A 575 -24.17 -32.49 -0.10
CA GLU A 575 -25.10 -33.32 0.66
C GLU A 575 -24.71 -34.81 0.54
N TYR A 576 -24.77 -35.54 1.65
CA TYR A 576 -24.45 -36.96 1.75
C TYR A 576 -25.71 -37.75 2.14
N ASP A 577 -26.13 -38.69 1.29
CA ASP A 577 -27.29 -39.55 1.57
C ASP A 577 -27.00 -40.56 2.67
N PHE A 578 -27.92 -40.68 3.63
CA PHE A 578 -27.83 -41.74 4.63
C PHE A 578 -28.12 -43.12 4.00
N PRO A 579 -27.40 -44.20 4.40
CA PRO A 579 -27.56 -45.52 3.79
C PRO A 579 -28.92 -46.20 4.04
N ASP A 580 -29.62 -45.83 5.13
CA ASP A 580 -30.89 -46.45 5.53
C ASP A 580 -32.06 -45.49 5.26
N PRO A 581 -33.03 -45.83 4.40
CA PRO A 581 -34.14 -44.96 4.07
C PRO A 581 -35.15 -44.76 5.22
N ASP A 582 -35.11 -45.56 6.28
CA ASP A 582 -35.99 -45.42 7.45
C ASP A 582 -35.35 -44.59 8.58
N THR A 583 -34.29 -43.86 8.27
CA THR A 583 -33.60 -42.92 9.19
C THR A 583 -34.38 -41.61 9.36
N ALA A 584 -34.32 -41.02 10.56
CA ALA A 584 -34.71 -39.64 10.81
C ALA A 584 -33.58 -38.93 11.56
N PRO A 585 -32.47 -38.61 10.86
CA PRO A 585 -31.29 -38.03 11.47
C PRO A 585 -31.66 -36.63 11.99
N LEU A 586 -31.12 -36.23 13.14
CA LEU A 586 -31.60 -35.01 13.80
C LEU A 586 -30.48 -34.11 14.32
N TYR A 587 -29.64 -34.59 15.24
CA TYR A 587 -28.68 -33.73 15.94
C TYR A 587 -27.23 -34.11 15.57
N PRO A 588 -26.51 -33.28 14.80
CA PRO A 588 -25.10 -33.49 14.51
C PRO A 588 -24.19 -32.94 15.62
N ARG A 589 -23.10 -33.65 15.92
CA ARG A 589 -22.06 -33.21 16.84
C ARG A 589 -20.68 -33.62 16.32
N PHE A 590 -19.82 -32.64 16.09
CA PHE A 590 -18.43 -32.89 15.71
C PHE A 590 -17.60 -33.33 16.93
N ASP A 591 -16.73 -34.32 16.74
CA ASP A 591 -15.87 -34.88 17.80
C ASP A 591 -14.59 -34.07 18.09
N GLY A 592 -14.30 -33.06 17.26
CA GLY A 592 -13.09 -32.26 17.37
C GLY A 592 -11.92 -32.77 16.53
N ASP A 593 -12.09 -33.84 15.76
CA ASP A 593 -11.05 -34.44 14.91
C ASP A 593 -11.54 -34.65 13.47
N ASN A 594 -12.30 -35.71 13.21
CA ASN A 594 -12.64 -36.15 11.84
C ASN A 594 -14.03 -36.81 11.74
N THR A 595 -14.84 -36.75 12.80
CA THR A 595 -16.11 -37.47 12.86
C THR A 595 -17.27 -36.55 13.22
N ILE A 596 -18.34 -36.62 12.43
CA ILE A 596 -19.65 -36.08 12.79
C ILE A 596 -20.48 -37.24 13.34
N TRP A 597 -20.88 -37.14 14.60
CA TRP A 597 -21.84 -38.04 15.23
C TRP A 597 -23.24 -37.49 15.08
N ILE A 598 -24.21 -38.33 14.69
CA ILE A 598 -25.59 -37.89 14.44
C ILE A 598 -26.59 -38.79 15.16
N SER A 599 -27.52 -38.19 15.91
CA SER A 599 -28.65 -38.93 16.49
C SER A 599 -29.70 -39.32 15.46
N ASP A 600 -30.42 -40.41 15.70
CA ASP A 600 -31.56 -40.83 14.88
C ASP A 600 -32.85 -40.82 15.70
N ALA A 601 -33.78 -39.93 15.33
CA ALA A 601 -35.06 -39.79 16.01
C ALA A 601 -36.05 -40.92 15.69
N ALA A 602 -35.78 -41.75 14.66
CA ALA A 602 -36.65 -42.86 14.27
C ALA A 602 -36.25 -44.20 14.88
N LYS A 603 -34.98 -44.39 15.25
CA LYS A 603 -34.43 -45.67 15.73
C LYS A 603 -33.46 -45.45 16.90
N PRO A 604 -33.30 -46.43 17.81
CA PRO A 604 -32.34 -46.33 18.92
C PRO A 604 -30.90 -46.57 18.44
N ARG A 605 -30.38 -45.62 17.67
CA ARG A 605 -29.02 -45.67 17.13
C ARG A 605 -28.36 -44.30 17.06
N ILE A 606 -27.05 -44.33 16.90
CA ILE A 606 -26.22 -43.16 16.61
C ILE A 606 -25.44 -43.46 15.32
N TRP A 607 -25.40 -42.49 14.44
CA TRP A 607 -24.61 -42.50 13.22
C TRP A 607 -23.24 -41.90 13.45
N GLU A 608 -22.25 -42.49 12.81
CA GLU A 608 -20.87 -42.05 12.70
C GLU A 608 -20.61 -41.73 11.24
N PHE A 609 -20.22 -40.49 10.95
CA PHE A 609 -19.79 -40.06 9.61
C PHE A 609 -18.33 -39.59 9.67
N THR A 610 -17.45 -40.29 8.96
CA THR A 610 -16.04 -39.93 8.87
C THR A 610 -15.81 -38.99 7.69
N ILE A 611 -15.25 -37.80 7.94
CA ILE A 611 -15.15 -36.73 6.94
C ILE A 611 -14.20 -37.11 5.80
N ASP A 612 -13.00 -37.62 6.10
CA ASP A 612 -11.97 -37.95 5.10
C ASP A 612 -12.41 -38.96 4.03
N ASN A 613 -13.19 -39.97 4.42
CA ASN A 613 -13.60 -41.05 3.52
C ASN A 613 -15.09 -41.01 3.14
N GLN A 614 -15.84 -40.07 3.72
CA GLN A 614 -17.25 -39.81 3.45
C GLN A 614 -18.14 -41.05 3.63
N GLN A 615 -17.87 -41.86 4.65
CA GLN A 615 -18.63 -43.09 4.94
C GLN A 615 -19.46 -42.98 6.23
N PHE A 616 -20.65 -43.59 6.19
CA PHE A 616 -21.52 -43.75 7.33
C PHE A 616 -21.36 -45.13 7.99
N ARG A 617 -21.39 -45.15 9.33
CA ARG A 617 -21.56 -46.35 10.15
C ARG A 617 -22.65 -46.10 11.19
N SER A 618 -23.46 -47.11 11.52
CA SER A 618 -24.48 -47.00 12.58
C SER A 618 -24.14 -47.90 13.76
N HIS A 619 -24.51 -47.42 14.95
CA HIS A 619 -24.34 -48.11 16.22
C HIS A 619 -25.67 -48.15 16.96
N GLU A 620 -26.25 -49.34 17.12
CA GLU A 620 -27.56 -49.53 17.75
C GLU A 620 -27.44 -49.83 19.25
N PHE A 621 -28.39 -49.34 20.04
CA PHE A 621 -28.48 -49.57 21.48
C PHE A 621 -29.86 -50.09 21.91
N ASP A 622 -29.93 -50.64 23.12
CA ASP A 622 -31.19 -51.10 23.72
C ASP A 622 -31.97 -49.91 24.32
N GLY A 623 -32.83 -49.32 23.50
CA GLY A 623 -33.69 -48.18 23.85
C GLY A 623 -34.78 -47.95 22.81
N LEU A 624 -35.39 -46.74 22.79
CA LEU A 624 -36.43 -46.41 21.82
C LEU A 624 -35.96 -45.39 20.76
N THR A 625 -35.38 -44.28 21.19
CA THR A 625 -34.84 -43.23 20.32
C THR A 625 -33.91 -42.31 21.10
N THR A 626 -33.11 -41.53 20.40
CA THR A 626 -32.31 -40.45 20.97
C THR A 626 -32.43 -39.20 20.11
N ILE A 627 -32.42 -38.04 20.76
CA ILE A 627 -32.46 -36.73 20.10
C ILE A 627 -31.14 -36.01 20.31
N PHE A 628 -30.80 -35.68 21.55
CA PHE A 628 -29.59 -34.91 21.85
C PHE A 628 -28.44 -35.83 22.22
N ILE A 629 -27.26 -35.46 21.72
CA ILE A 629 -26.00 -36.10 22.08
C ILE A 629 -24.96 -35.04 22.45
N ASP A 630 -24.04 -35.42 23.33
CA ASP A 630 -22.82 -34.64 23.60
C ASP A 630 -21.65 -35.58 23.81
N ILE A 631 -20.43 -35.06 23.67
CA ILE A 631 -19.20 -35.85 23.74
C ILE A 631 -18.42 -35.39 24.95
N ASP A 632 -18.04 -36.32 25.83
CA ASP A 632 -17.22 -36.00 26.99
C ASP A 632 -15.72 -35.92 26.64
N GLN A 633 -14.92 -35.43 27.59
CA GLN A 633 -13.47 -35.30 27.46
C GLN A 633 -12.71 -36.61 27.14
N ASN A 634 -13.35 -37.77 27.32
CA ASN A 634 -12.77 -39.08 27.02
C ASN A 634 -13.19 -39.61 25.64
N GLY A 635 -13.97 -38.83 24.87
CA GLY A 635 -14.52 -39.22 23.57
C GLY A 635 -15.73 -40.14 23.66
N LYS A 636 -16.35 -40.29 24.84
CA LYS A 636 -17.58 -41.08 25.01
C LYS A 636 -18.78 -40.20 24.66
N ILE A 637 -19.70 -40.75 23.85
CA ILE A 637 -20.91 -40.05 23.41
C ILE A 637 -22.02 -40.33 24.40
N TRP A 638 -22.55 -39.27 25.01
CA TRP A 638 -23.67 -39.29 25.93
C TRP A 638 -24.95 -38.88 25.23
N PHE A 639 -26.06 -39.51 25.59
CA PHE A 639 -27.34 -39.30 24.94
C PHE A 639 -28.53 -39.51 25.89
N THR A 640 -29.71 -39.03 25.50
CA THR A 640 -30.95 -39.24 26.26
C THR A 640 -31.85 -40.28 25.57
N ASP A 641 -32.31 -41.29 26.31
CA ASP A 641 -33.40 -42.18 25.88
C ASP A 641 -34.69 -41.67 26.52
N THR A 642 -35.22 -40.60 25.91
CA THR A 642 -36.32 -39.80 26.43
C THR A 642 -37.55 -40.63 26.82
N PRO A 643 -38.05 -41.56 25.98
CA PRO A 643 -39.26 -42.32 26.31
C PRO A 643 -39.09 -43.31 27.49
N ASN A 644 -37.86 -43.73 27.79
CA ASN A 644 -37.57 -44.68 28.87
C ASN A 644 -37.07 -44.02 30.17
N SER A 645 -36.96 -42.69 30.22
CA SER A 645 -36.40 -41.96 31.36
C SER A 645 -34.99 -42.42 31.73
N LYS A 646 -34.11 -42.55 30.73
CA LYS A 646 -32.71 -42.94 30.91
C LYS A 646 -31.77 -41.96 30.22
N ILE A 647 -30.54 -41.93 30.70
CA ILE A 647 -29.39 -41.47 29.91
C ILE A 647 -28.58 -42.68 29.45
N GLY A 648 -27.94 -42.56 28.30
CA GLY A 648 -27.08 -43.58 27.74
C GLY A 648 -25.71 -43.02 27.41
N SER A 649 -24.74 -43.92 27.30
CA SER A 649 -23.42 -43.58 26.79
C SER A 649 -22.89 -44.65 25.85
N PHE A 650 -22.07 -44.23 24.89
CA PHE A 650 -21.39 -45.06 23.92
C PHE A 650 -19.89 -44.74 23.93
N ASP A 651 -19.04 -45.74 24.13
CA ASP A 651 -17.59 -45.58 24.01
C ASP A 651 -17.12 -46.13 22.63
N PRO A 652 -16.75 -45.25 21.67
CA PRO A 652 -16.32 -45.65 20.33
C PRO A 652 -15.10 -46.57 20.32
N ARG A 653 -14.23 -46.49 21.34
CA ARG A 653 -13.00 -47.30 21.42
C ARG A 653 -13.29 -48.74 21.78
N THR A 654 -14.37 -48.98 22.52
CA THR A 654 -14.78 -50.32 22.96
C THR A 654 -16.03 -50.85 22.25
N GLU A 655 -16.71 -49.97 21.49
CA GLU A 655 -17.99 -50.21 20.84
C GLU A 655 -19.08 -50.72 21.81
N LYS A 656 -19.08 -50.21 23.05
CA LYS A 656 -20.04 -50.61 24.10
C LYS A 656 -20.98 -49.49 24.48
N PHE A 657 -22.23 -49.88 24.71
CA PHE A 657 -23.27 -49.04 25.26
C PHE A 657 -23.53 -49.32 26.75
N GLU A 658 -23.81 -48.27 27.50
CA GLU A 658 -24.27 -48.32 28.88
C GLU A 658 -25.53 -47.46 29.02
N THR A 659 -26.53 -47.92 29.77
CA THR A 659 -27.74 -47.14 30.06
C THR A 659 -27.95 -47.00 31.55
N ILE A 660 -28.31 -45.80 31.98
CA ILE A 660 -28.46 -45.39 33.38
C ILE A 660 -29.88 -44.87 33.55
N LYS A 661 -30.62 -45.48 34.47
CA LYS A 661 -32.00 -45.08 34.76
C LYS A 661 -32.03 -43.84 35.63
N ILE A 662 -32.85 -42.86 35.25
CA ILE A 662 -33.08 -41.66 36.07
C ILE A 662 -33.92 -42.04 37.29
N PRO A 663 -33.52 -41.63 38.51
CA PRO A 663 -34.28 -41.90 39.73
C PRO A 663 -35.70 -41.33 39.69
N MET A 664 -36.61 -41.96 40.42
CA MET A 664 -37.97 -41.44 40.59
C MET A 664 -37.95 -40.16 41.43
N LEU A 665 -38.45 -39.05 40.87
CA LEU A 665 -38.38 -37.72 41.49
C LEU A 665 -39.66 -37.26 42.17
N ASP A 666 -40.82 -37.79 41.76
CA ASP A 666 -42.11 -37.51 42.39
C ASP A 666 -42.98 -38.77 42.46
N ILE A 667 -44.02 -38.74 43.30
CA ILE A 667 -44.91 -39.88 43.57
C ILE A 667 -46.00 -40.00 42.48
N ILE A 668 -46.15 -38.98 41.62
CA ILE A 668 -47.28 -38.83 40.71
C ILE A 668 -46.96 -39.48 39.35
N SER A 669 -45.73 -39.38 38.88
CA SER A 669 -45.25 -40.00 37.63
C SER A 669 -43.90 -40.67 37.85
N GLU A 670 -43.85 -41.98 37.59
CA GLU A 670 -42.60 -42.75 37.58
C GLU A 670 -41.68 -42.40 36.40
N GLN A 671 -42.20 -41.69 35.39
CA GLN A 671 -41.46 -41.27 34.21
C GLN A 671 -41.04 -39.80 34.30
N SER A 672 -39.83 -39.53 33.81
CA SER A 672 -39.27 -38.21 33.54
C SER A 672 -38.88 -38.11 32.06
N ILE A 673 -38.92 -36.91 31.50
CA ILE A 673 -38.61 -36.63 30.09
C ILE A 673 -37.25 -35.93 30.04
N PRO A 674 -36.12 -36.67 29.99
CA PRO A 674 -34.82 -36.07 29.74
C PRO A 674 -34.75 -35.59 28.30
N ILE A 675 -34.44 -34.30 28.12
CA ILE A 675 -34.38 -33.67 26.81
C ILE A 675 -32.93 -33.37 26.41
N ALA A 676 -32.20 -32.56 27.17
CA ALA A 676 -30.82 -32.20 26.87
C ALA A 676 -29.83 -32.97 27.76
N VAL A 677 -28.65 -33.23 27.20
CA VAL A 677 -27.49 -33.80 27.89
C VAL A 677 -26.26 -32.96 27.58
N LYS A 678 -25.41 -32.73 28.58
CA LYS A 678 -24.18 -31.94 28.41
C LYS A 678 -23.08 -32.45 29.33
N ALA A 679 -21.90 -32.73 28.78
CA ALA A 679 -20.71 -33.05 29.58
C ALA A 679 -20.02 -31.76 30.04
N ASP A 680 -19.57 -31.73 31.28
CA ASP A 680 -18.76 -30.64 31.82
C ASP A 680 -17.28 -31.02 32.02
N PHE A 681 -16.48 -30.06 32.49
CA PHE A 681 -15.04 -30.23 32.71
C PHE A 681 -14.69 -31.04 33.97
N GLU A 682 -15.64 -31.34 34.84
CA GLU A 682 -15.44 -32.10 36.09
C GLU A 682 -15.94 -33.55 35.98
N ASN A 683 -16.03 -34.07 34.76
CA ASN A 683 -16.49 -35.43 34.48
C ASN A 683 -17.96 -35.67 34.92
N ARG A 684 -18.78 -34.61 34.97
CA ARG A 684 -20.22 -34.71 35.23
C ARG A 684 -21.01 -34.61 33.93
N ILE A 685 -22.12 -35.32 33.90
CA ILE A 685 -23.10 -35.30 32.83
C ILE A 685 -24.37 -34.62 33.36
N TRP A 686 -24.64 -33.46 32.81
CA TRP A 686 -25.82 -32.66 33.12
C TRP A 686 -26.99 -33.09 32.26
N VAL A 687 -28.17 -33.18 32.87
CA VAL A 687 -29.39 -33.65 32.22
C VAL A 687 -30.54 -32.72 32.56
N ALA A 688 -31.22 -32.19 31.53
CA ALA A 688 -32.42 -31.37 31.70
C ALA A 688 -33.68 -32.23 31.64
N LEU A 689 -34.53 -32.12 32.67
CA LEU A 689 -35.83 -32.79 32.72
C LEU A 689 -36.94 -31.77 32.49
N VAL A 690 -37.47 -31.75 31.27
CA VAL A 690 -38.42 -30.72 30.83
C VAL A 690 -39.73 -30.76 31.65
N ASP A 691 -40.25 -31.96 31.91
CA ASP A 691 -41.52 -32.19 32.62
C ASP A 691 -41.40 -32.00 34.15
N LYS A 692 -40.19 -32.10 34.69
CA LYS A 692 -39.93 -31.97 36.13
C LYS A 692 -39.41 -30.60 36.53
N HIS A 693 -39.07 -29.74 35.56
CA HIS A 693 -38.45 -28.44 35.79
C HIS A 693 -37.17 -28.56 36.65
N ARG A 694 -36.33 -29.54 36.31
CA ARG A 694 -35.15 -29.92 37.10
C ARG A 694 -33.93 -30.16 36.22
N LEU A 695 -32.77 -29.90 36.81
CA LEU A 695 -31.47 -30.31 36.28
C LEU A 695 -30.86 -31.39 37.18
N LEU A 696 -30.28 -32.42 36.56
CA LEU A 696 -29.56 -33.48 37.25
C LEU A 696 -28.08 -33.43 36.87
N ALA A 697 -27.20 -33.74 37.83
CA ALA A 697 -25.78 -33.95 37.57
C ALA A 697 -25.40 -35.40 37.91
N TYR A 698 -24.95 -36.15 36.91
CA TYR A 698 -24.44 -37.51 37.05
C TYR A 698 -22.91 -37.48 37.05
N ASN A 699 -22.29 -38.00 38.11
CA ASN A 699 -20.85 -38.03 38.26
C ASN A 699 -20.30 -39.37 37.74
N GLN A 700 -19.46 -39.32 36.71
CA GLN A 700 -18.93 -40.53 36.06
C GLN A 700 -17.93 -41.30 36.94
N ASP A 701 -17.22 -40.63 37.85
CA ASP A 701 -16.22 -41.28 38.71
C ASP A 701 -16.90 -42.14 39.79
N THR A 702 -18.03 -41.65 40.32
CA THR A 702 -18.81 -42.35 41.35
C THR A 702 -19.91 -43.24 40.76
N ASN A 703 -20.30 -43.00 39.51
CA ASN A 703 -21.46 -43.60 38.85
C ASN A 703 -22.80 -43.33 39.55
N GLU A 704 -22.96 -42.13 40.12
CA GLU A 704 -24.17 -41.73 40.85
C GLU A 704 -24.67 -40.34 40.41
N PHE A 705 -25.98 -40.10 40.56
CA PHE A 705 -26.55 -38.75 40.46
C PHE A 705 -26.28 -38.00 41.76
N GLU A 706 -25.35 -37.05 41.74
CA GLU A 706 -24.90 -36.34 42.93
C GLU A 706 -25.79 -35.13 43.27
N LYS A 707 -26.51 -34.57 42.29
CA LYS A 707 -27.36 -33.37 42.46
C LYS A 707 -28.66 -33.42 41.68
N PHE A 708 -29.69 -32.84 42.29
CA PHE A 708 -31.06 -32.73 41.78
C PHE A 708 -31.55 -31.29 42.01
N LEU A 709 -31.32 -30.40 41.05
CA LEU A 709 -31.60 -28.97 41.20
C LEU A 709 -33.03 -28.68 40.72
N ALA A 710 -33.83 -28.05 41.58
CA ALA A 710 -35.15 -27.55 41.22
C ALA A 710 -35.01 -26.12 40.68
N ILE A 711 -35.63 -25.86 39.52
CA ILE A 711 -35.76 -24.50 38.98
C ILE A 711 -36.96 -23.86 39.68
N GLU A 712 -36.79 -22.64 40.19
CA GLU A 712 -37.85 -21.97 41.00
C GLU A 712 -39.03 -21.54 40.14
N THR A 713 -38.78 -21.22 38.87
CA THR A 713 -39.82 -20.83 37.91
C THR A 713 -40.83 -21.95 37.68
N GLU A 714 -42.10 -21.64 37.92
CA GLU A 714 -43.20 -22.53 37.57
C GLU A 714 -43.24 -22.72 36.05
N GLU A 715 -43.42 -23.96 35.61
CA GLU A 715 -43.42 -24.32 34.19
C GLU A 715 -42.15 -23.86 33.44
N ALA A 716 -40.96 -23.94 34.06
CA ALA A 716 -39.70 -23.53 33.42
C ALA A 716 -39.42 -24.29 32.10
N GLY A 717 -39.58 -25.61 32.11
CA GLY A 717 -39.32 -26.46 30.96
C GLY A 717 -37.89 -26.36 30.40
N PRO A 718 -36.85 -26.78 31.15
CA PRO A 718 -35.47 -26.69 30.70
C PRO A 718 -35.26 -27.52 29.42
N SER A 719 -34.77 -26.89 28.35
CA SER A 719 -34.75 -27.44 26.98
C SER A 719 -33.35 -27.64 26.39
N ALA A 720 -32.40 -26.79 26.75
CA ALA A 720 -31.03 -26.78 26.23
C ALA A 720 -30.01 -26.65 27.36
N LEU A 721 -28.79 -27.12 27.12
CA LEU A 721 -27.68 -27.03 28.05
C LEU A 721 -26.39 -26.62 27.30
N VAL A 722 -25.62 -25.72 27.89
CA VAL A 722 -24.26 -25.38 27.44
C VAL A 722 -23.38 -25.08 28.65
N VAL A 723 -22.06 -25.26 28.51
CA VAL A 723 -21.09 -24.98 29.58
C VAL A 723 -20.26 -23.78 29.16
N ASP A 724 -20.09 -22.80 30.06
CA ASP A 724 -19.20 -21.66 29.83
C ASP A 724 -17.74 -22.00 30.17
N ASP A 725 -16.81 -21.11 29.84
CA ASP A 725 -15.37 -21.30 30.09
C ASP A 725 -15.01 -21.39 31.59
N SER A 726 -15.91 -20.93 32.49
CA SER A 726 -15.75 -21.08 33.94
C SER A 726 -16.26 -22.43 34.46
N GLY A 727 -16.86 -23.24 33.58
CA GLY A 727 -17.45 -24.53 33.90
C GLY A 727 -18.87 -24.43 34.45
N ASN A 728 -19.50 -23.25 34.44
CA ASN A 728 -20.90 -23.11 34.85
C ASN A 728 -21.82 -23.64 33.76
N VAL A 729 -22.98 -24.15 34.19
CA VAL A 729 -23.94 -24.78 33.26
C VAL A 729 -25.09 -23.83 33.00
N TRP A 730 -25.19 -23.38 31.77
CA TRP A 730 -26.27 -22.54 31.28
C TRP A 730 -27.37 -23.39 30.69
N PHE A 731 -28.62 -22.99 30.89
CA PHE A 731 -29.80 -23.68 30.42
C PHE A 731 -30.87 -22.71 29.92
N ALA A 732 -31.65 -23.16 28.95
CA ALA A 732 -32.79 -22.41 28.42
C ALA A 732 -34.08 -22.95 29.05
N GLU A 733 -34.99 -22.05 29.41
CA GLU A 733 -36.33 -22.37 29.91
C GLU A 733 -37.36 -22.12 28.80
N ALA A 734 -37.63 -23.15 27.98
CA ALA A 734 -38.44 -23.02 26.78
C ALA A 734 -39.88 -22.56 27.07
N LEU A 735 -40.45 -22.97 28.20
CA LEU A 735 -41.86 -22.73 28.51
C LEU A 735 -42.09 -21.39 29.22
N SER A 736 -41.11 -20.90 29.99
CA SER A 736 -41.19 -19.62 30.71
C SER A 736 -40.53 -18.45 29.96
N GLY A 737 -39.71 -18.72 28.95
CA GLY A 737 -39.04 -17.71 28.13
C GLY A 737 -37.82 -17.08 28.80
N LYS A 738 -37.09 -17.87 29.62
CA LYS A 738 -35.92 -17.43 30.36
C LYS A 738 -34.66 -18.21 29.96
N ILE A 739 -33.52 -17.74 30.46
CA ILE A 739 -32.29 -18.52 30.56
C ILE A 739 -31.87 -18.58 32.03
N GLY A 740 -31.13 -19.62 32.41
CA GLY A 740 -30.54 -19.71 33.74
C GLY A 740 -29.11 -20.24 33.69
N VAL A 741 -28.37 -19.99 34.77
CA VAL A 741 -27.02 -20.49 34.99
C VAL A 741 -26.92 -21.17 36.34
N VAL A 742 -26.24 -22.31 36.37
CA VAL A 742 -25.86 -23.04 37.56
C VAL A 742 -24.39 -22.78 37.85
N ASP A 743 -24.08 -22.18 39.00
CA ASP A 743 -22.70 -22.14 39.49
C ASP A 743 -22.24 -23.57 39.77
N SER A 744 -21.19 -24.02 39.08
CA SER A 744 -20.78 -25.42 39.09
C SER A 744 -20.14 -25.88 40.41
N LYS A 745 -19.82 -24.94 41.30
CA LYS A 745 -19.21 -25.19 42.62
C LYS A 745 -20.24 -25.14 43.74
N THR A 746 -21.14 -24.17 43.71
CA THR A 746 -22.18 -23.97 44.75
C THR A 746 -23.50 -24.66 44.42
N PHE A 747 -23.75 -24.92 43.13
CA PHE A 747 -25.01 -25.42 42.58
C PHE A 747 -26.20 -24.46 42.75
N GLU A 748 -25.93 -23.17 42.93
CA GLU A 748 -26.97 -22.14 42.97
C GLU A 748 -27.41 -21.76 41.55
N ILE A 749 -28.72 -21.55 41.37
CA ILE A 749 -29.33 -21.16 40.09
C ILE A 749 -29.57 -19.64 40.10
N THR A 750 -29.19 -18.99 39.01
CA THR A 750 -29.59 -17.60 38.71
C THR A 750 -30.32 -17.57 37.37
N GLU A 751 -31.45 -16.87 37.29
CA GLU A 751 -32.30 -16.79 36.10
C GLU A 751 -32.31 -15.37 35.53
N PHE A 752 -32.39 -15.25 34.19
CA PHE A 752 -32.43 -13.99 33.45
C PHE A 752 -33.54 -14.03 32.40
N ALA A 753 -34.21 -12.89 32.20
CA ALA A 753 -35.27 -12.76 31.22
C ALA A 753 -35.34 -11.33 30.65
N PRO A 754 -35.57 -11.17 29.34
CA PRO A 754 -35.95 -9.89 28.76
C PRO A 754 -37.44 -9.58 29.02
N ASP A 755 -37.84 -8.34 28.80
CA ASP A 755 -39.25 -7.93 28.73
C ASP A 755 -39.56 -7.38 27.32
N PRO A 756 -40.36 -8.08 26.48
CA PRO A 756 -41.07 -9.33 26.78
C PRO A 756 -40.14 -10.56 26.84
N PRO A 757 -40.54 -11.66 27.51
CA PRO A 757 -39.78 -12.91 27.61
C PRO A 757 -39.40 -13.51 26.25
N LEU A 758 -38.40 -14.39 26.25
CA LEU A 758 -38.00 -15.14 25.05
C LEU A 758 -39.12 -16.10 24.62
N ASN A 759 -39.24 -16.33 23.31
CA ASN A 759 -40.28 -17.19 22.76
C ASN A 759 -39.67 -18.56 22.49
N GLU A 760 -39.92 -19.51 23.38
CA GLU A 760 -39.44 -20.89 23.29
C GLU A 760 -37.92 -20.98 23.02
N PRO A 761 -37.07 -20.47 23.93
CA PRO A 761 -35.62 -20.58 23.78
C PRO A 761 -35.18 -22.05 23.74
N PHE A 762 -34.44 -22.44 22.70
CA PHE A 762 -34.23 -23.88 22.41
C PHE A 762 -32.80 -24.31 22.06
N ALA A 763 -31.95 -23.42 21.56
CA ALA A 763 -30.52 -23.69 21.43
C ALA A 763 -29.70 -22.57 22.06
N LEU A 764 -28.56 -22.95 22.61
CA LEU A 764 -27.63 -22.07 23.32
C LEU A 764 -26.23 -22.24 22.75
N LEU A 765 -25.57 -21.13 22.45
CA LEU A 765 -24.21 -21.13 21.92
C LEU A 765 -23.43 -19.93 22.46
N PHE A 766 -22.30 -20.19 23.12
CA PHE A 766 -21.37 -19.12 23.46
C PHE A 766 -20.55 -18.74 22.23
N ASP A 767 -20.46 -17.44 21.94
CA ASP A 767 -19.45 -16.92 21.03
C ASP A 767 -18.10 -16.74 21.73
N LYS A 768 -17.06 -16.47 20.93
CA LYS A 768 -15.70 -16.25 21.43
C LYS A 768 -15.56 -15.02 22.34
N SER A 769 -16.55 -14.11 22.36
CA SER A 769 -16.57 -12.96 23.26
C SER A 769 -17.19 -13.28 24.63
N GLY A 770 -17.75 -14.48 24.79
CA GLY A 770 -18.47 -14.89 25.99
C GLY A 770 -19.94 -14.47 26.01
N SER A 771 -20.47 -13.95 24.89
CA SER A 771 -21.90 -13.67 24.77
C SER A 771 -22.65 -14.96 24.45
N LEU A 772 -23.86 -15.11 25.02
CA LEU A 772 -24.70 -16.27 24.83
C LEU A 772 -25.74 -16.00 23.73
N TRP A 773 -25.62 -16.71 22.61
CA TRP A 773 -26.60 -16.71 21.53
C TRP A 773 -27.69 -17.74 21.79
N ILE A 774 -28.94 -17.34 21.55
CA ILE A 774 -30.14 -18.09 21.88
C ILE A 774 -31.07 -18.10 20.67
N SER A 775 -31.53 -19.27 20.23
CA SER A 775 -32.61 -19.33 19.23
C SER A 775 -33.97 -19.22 19.90
N GLU A 776 -34.85 -18.38 19.35
CA GLU A 776 -36.25 -18.25 19.80
C GLU A 776 -37.15 -19.01 18.80
N HIS A 777 -37.47 -20.28 19.09
CA HIS A 777 -38.08 -21.20 18.13
C HIS A 777 -39.40 -20.70 17.54
N THR A 778 -40.25 -20.04 18.33
CA THR A 778 -41.53 -19.50 17.84
C THR A 778 -41.50 -17.99 17.56
N ALA A 779 -40.34 -17.35 17.69
CA ALA A 779 -40.13 -15.97 17.24
C ALA A 779 -39.47 -15.96 15.85
N PRO A 780 -39.42 -14.79 15.18
CA PRO A 780 -38.83 -14.73 13.85
C PRO A 780 -37.30 -14.56 13.93
N GLY A 781 -36.55 -15.16 14.87
CA GLY A 781 -35.09 -14.95 14.92
C GLY A 781 -34.34 -15.46 16.17
N ILE A 782 -33.20 -14.83 16.44
CA ILE A 782 -32.28 -15.19 17.54
C ILE A 782 -32.13 -14.03 18.52
N ALA A 783 -31.69 -14.32 19.74
CA ALA A 783 -31.36 -13.35 20.77
C ALA A 783 -29.89 -13.51 21.21
N LYS A 784 -29.28 -12.40 21.60
CA LYS A 784 -27.96 -12.34 22.22
C LYS A 784 -28.14 -11.90 23.67
N PHE A 785 -27.52 -12.62 24.59
CA PHE A 785 -27.42 -12.24 26.00
C PHE A 785 -25.96 -11.95 26.36
N ASP A 786 -25.72 -10.80 26.97
CA ASP A 786 -24.42 -10.41 27.53
C ASP A 786 -24.42 -10.76 29.03
N PRO A 787 -23.63 -11.77 29.48
CA PRO A 787 -23.61 -12.17 30.89
C PRO A 787 -22.99 -11.15 31.85
N ILE A 788 -22.24 -10.17 31.33
CA ILE A 788 -21.59 -9.14 32.15
C ILE A 788 -22.55 -7.96 32.37
N LEU A 789 -23.25 -7.55 31.33
CA LEU A 789 -24.20 -6.43 31.37
C LEU A 789 -25.62 -6.87 31.76
N GLU A 790 -25.90 -8.18 31.72
CA GLU A 790 -27.22 -8.78 31.91
C GLU A 790 -28.29 -8.23 30.94
N THR A 791 -27.87 -7.92 29.71
CA THR A 791 -28.73 -7.32 28.67
C THR A 791 -29.02 -8.29 27.53
N PHE A 792 -30.20 -8.12 26.92
CA PHE A 792 -30.65 -8.88 25.76
C PHE A 792 -30.77 -8.00 24.52
N GLU A 793 -30.38 -8.55 23.38
CA GLU A 793 -30.58 -7.98 22.05
C GLU A 793 -31.25 -9.03 21.15
N ARG A 794 -32.14 -8.60 20.23
CA ARG A 794 -32.85 -9.52 19.33
C ARG A 794 -32.53 -9.20 17.88
N VAL A 795 -32.24 -10.26 17.13
CA VAL A 795 -31.99 -10.23 15.69
C VAL A 795 -33.12 -10.95 15.00
N LYS A 796 -33.78 -10.28 14.06
CA LYS A 796 -34.88 -10.88 13.29
C LYS A 796 -34.31 -11.56 12.04
N ALA A 797 -34.66 -12.81 11.83
CA ALA A 797 -34.54 -13.48 10.54
C ALA A 797 -35.32 -12.73 9.46
N LEU A 798 -34.90 -12.89 8.20
CA LEU A 798 -35.56 -12.27 7.06
C LEU A 798 -36.97 -12.84 6.87
N ASN A 799 -37.11 -14.16 7.02
CA ASN A 799 -38.41 -14.82 7.00
C ASN A 799 -39.02 -14.99 8.42
N PRO A 800 -40.21 -14.43 8.70
CA PRO A 800 -40.84 -14.55 10.01
C PRO A 800 -41.38 -15.95 10.34
N GLU A 801 -41.51 -16.84 9.35
CA GLU A 801 -41.96 -18.23 9.51
C GLU A 801 -40.76 -19.22 9.62
N ALA A 802 -39.54 -18.70 9.78
CA ALA A 802 -38.31 -19.49 9.74
C ALA A 802 -38.21 -20.61 10.80
N LEU A 803 -38.83 -20.42 11.98
CA LEU A 803 -38.65 -21.29 13.15
C LEU A 803 -37.17 -21.63 13.42
N PRO A 804 -36.36 -20.65 13.86
CA PRO A 804 -34.92 -20.81 14.05
C PRO A 804 -34.61 -21.78 15.19
N PHE A 805 -33.54 -22.57 15.06
CA PHE A 805 -33.27 -23.64 16.03
C PHE A 805 -31.80 -23.83 16.36
N GLY A 806 -31.13 -24.89 15.90
CA GLY A 806 -29.73 -25.14 16.23
C GLY A 806 -28.80 -24.05 15.72
N LEU A 807 -27.77 -23.75 16.51
CA LEU A 807 -26.80 -22.67 16.26
C LEU A 807 -25.40 -23.27 16.04
N ALA A 808 -24.65 -22.67 15.12
CA ALA A 808 -23.22 -22.95 14.92
C ALA A 808 -22.46 -21.65 14.63
N ILE A 809 -21.14 -21.67 14.83
CA ILE A 809 -20.25 -20.54 14.51
C ILE A 809 -19.30 -20.97 13.40
N ASP A 810 -19.15 -20.16 12.36
CA ASP A 810 -18.17 -20.40 11.32
C ASP A 810 -16.77 -19.86 11.68
N LYS A 811 -15.80 -20.10 10.79
CA LYS A 811 -14.42 -19.59 10.92
C LYS A 811 -14.29 -18.06 10.97
N TYR A 812 -15.32 -17.31 10.61
CA TYR A 812 -15.36 -15.84 10.61
C TYR A 812 -16.22 -15.29 11.75
N ASP A 813 -16.58 -16.10 12.73
CA ASP A 813 -17.43 -15.70 13.87
C ASP A 813 -18.82 -15.19 13.42
N ASN A 814 -19.36 -15.72 12.32
CA ASN A 814 -20.77 -15.54 11.97
C ASN A 814 -21.61 -16.63 12.66
N ILE A 815 -22.82 -16.26 13.06
CA ILE A 815 -23.79 -17.16 13.69
C ILE A 815 -24.67 -17.78 12.61
N TRP A 816 -24.60 -19.10 12.48
CA TRP A 816 -25.41 -19.89 11.57
C TRP A 816 -26.55 -20.56 12.30
N PHE A 817 -27.75 -20.53 11.73
CA PHE A 817 -28.89 -21.21 12.32
C PHE A 817 -29.83 -21.86 11.29
N GLY A 818 -30.33 -23.04 11.65
CA GLY A 818 -31.28 -23.79 10.83
C GLY A 818 -32.68 -23.18 10.85
N GLN A 819 -33.37 -23.20 9.71
CA GLN A 819 -34.74 -22.73 9.56
C GLN A 819 -35.63 -23.87 9.02
N HIS A 820 -36.60 -24.31 9.82
CA HIS A 820 -37.28 -25.61 9.61
C HIS A 820 -38.23 -25.61 8.40
N ILE A 821 -38.74 -24.45 8.01
CA ILE A 821 -39.83 -24.32 7.01
C ILE A 821 -39.36 -23.69 5.70
N THR A 822 -38.21 -23.04 5.68
CA THR A 822 -37.78 -22.21 4.54
C THR A 822 -36.79 -22.89 3.61
N ASP A 823 -36.38 -24.13 3.90
CA ASP A 823 -35.31 -24.84 3.18
C ASP A 823 -34.04 -23.99 3.06
N GLU A 824 -33.72 -23.25 4.13
CA GLU A 824 -32.64 -22.27 4.18
C GLU A 824 -31.88 -22.39 5.50
N LEU A 825 -30.62 -21.96 5.47
CA LEU A 825 -29.83 -21.63 6.64
C LEU A 825 -29.67 -20.12 6.69
N ALA A 826 -29.87 -19.52 7.86
CA ALA A 826 -29.58 -18.11 8.04
C ALA A 826 -28.18 -17.91 8.62
N VAL A 827 -27.54 -16.84 8.18
CA VAL A 827 -26.19 -16.43 8.60
C VAL A 827 -26.26 -15.00 9.10
N TYR A 828 -25.90 -14.79 10.36
CA TYR A 828 -25.86 -13.48 10.98
C TYR A 828 -24.42 -13.07 11.31
N ASP A 829 -24.05 -11.86 10.91
CA ASP A 829 -22.81 -11.22 11.28
C ASP A 829 -23.05 -10.24 12.45
N PRO A 830 -22.65 -10.60 13.68
CA PRO A 830 -22.89 -9.77 14.86
C PRO A 830 -22.01 -8.51 14.92
N TYR A 831 -21.00 -8.38 14.05
CA TYR A 831 -20.11 -7.22 14.04
C TYR A 831 -20.59 -6.14 13.08
N ASN A 832 -21.23 -6.55 11.98
CA ASN A 832 -21.69 -5.65 10.92
C ASN A 832 -23.22 -5.52 10.85
N ASP A 833 -23.93 -6.21 11.74
CA ASP A 833 -25.40 -6.30 11.77
C ASP A 833 -26.01 -6.67 10.42
N GLN A 834 -25.43 -7.68 9.78
CA GLN A 834 -25.91 -8.21 8.51
C GLN A 834 -26.49 -9.59 8.69
N LEU A 835 -27.57 -9.89 7.96
CA LEU A 835 -28.17 -11.22 7.91
C LEU A 835 -28.45 -11.59 6.45
N ILE A 836 -28.04 -12.79 6.06
CA ILE A 836 -28.38 -13.39 4.76
C ILE A 836 -28.97 -14.79 4.96
N GLU A 837 -29.68 -15.29 3.96
CA GLU A 837 -30.18 -16.67 3.90
C GLU A 837 -29.45 -17.43 2.78
N VAL A 838 -29.09 -18.68 3.07
CA VAL A 838 -28.39 -19.61 2.19
C VAL A 838 -29.34 -20.77 1.90
N SER A 839 -29.80 -20.87 0.66
CA SER A 839 -30.77 -21.90 0.26
C SER A 839 -30.14 -23.29 0.25
N ILE A 840 -30.84 -24.24 0.86
CA ILE A 840 -30.51 -25.67 0.84
C ILE A 840 -31.05 -26.26 -0.48
N PRO A 841 -30.25 -27.05 -1.23
CA PRO A 841 -30.69 -27.61 -2.51
C PRO A 841 -31.89 -28.55 -2.40
N THR A 842 -31.98 -29.30 -1.31
CA THR A 842 -33.08 -30.23 -1.05
C THR A 842 -34.32 -29.51 -0.54
N LEU A 843 -35.42 -29.66 -1.28
CA LEU A 843 -36.74 -29.17 -0.88
C LEU A 843 -37.32 -29.97 0.28
N GLU A 844 -38.08 -29.29 1.14
CA GLU A 844 -38.66 -29.82 2.37
C GLU A 844 -37.63 -30.50 3.28
N SER A 845 -36.39 -29.98 3.30
CA SER A 845 -35.24 -30.49 4.05
C SER A 845 -35.54 -30.71 5.54
N PHE A 846 -36.32 -29.80 6.13
CA PHE A 846 -36.65 -29.74 7.56
C PHE A 846 -35.38 -29.74 8.43
N THR A 847 -34.44 -28.86 8.08
CA THR A 847 -33.16 -28.68 8.76
C THR A 847 -33.34 -27.96 10.08
N GLN A 848 -32.88 -28.59 11.16
CA GLN A 848 -33.08 -28.06 12.53
C GLN A 848 -31.77 -27.75 13.24
N PHE A 849 -30.82 -28.68 13.23
CA PHE A 849 -29.58 -28.55 13.98
C PHE A 849 -28.36 -28.42 13.07
N THR A 850 -27.40 -27.66 13.57
CA THR A 850 -26.13 -27.37 12.92
C THR A 850 -24.97 -27.59 13.89
N THR A 851 -23.77 -27.86 13.37
CA THR A 851 -22.51 -27.88 14.12
C THR A 851 -21.39 -27.37 13.20
N SER A 852 -20.28 -26.93 13.76
CA SER A 852 -19.09 -26.55 13.01
C SER A 852 -17.97 -27.59 13.19
N ASP A 853 -17.13 -27.74 12.16
CA ASP A 853 -15.87 -28.49 12.25
C ASP A 853 -14.67 -27.57 12.53
N ASN A 854 -13.45 -28.15 12.58
CA ASN A 854 -12.21 -27.41 12.83
C ASN A 854 -11.82 -26.46 11.68
N ASP A 855 -12.28 -26.72 10.46
CA ASP A 855 -12.05 -25.86 9.29
C ASP A 855 -13.09 -24.73 9.20
N GLY A 856 -14.07 -24.74 10.10
CA GLY A 856 -15.17 -23.79 10.18
C GLY A 856 -16.23 -23.98 9.09
N ASN A 857 -16.33 -25.18 8.52
CA ASN A 857 -17.48 -25.56 7.70
C ASN A 857 -18.69 -25.85 8.61
N ILE A 858 -19.88 -25.58 8.08
CA ILE A 858 -21.13 -25.76 8.83
C ILE A 858 -21.81 -27.03 8.37
N TRP A 859 -21.93 -27.98 9.28
CA TRP A 859 -22.61 -29.24 9.07
C TRP A 859 -24.05 -29.14 9.57
N PHE A 860 -25.00 -29.60 8.78
CA PHE A 860 -26.43 -29.57 9.10
C PHE A 860 -27.10 -30.88 8.68
N VAL A 861 -28.21 -31.20 9.33
CA VAL A 861 -28.93 -32.46 9.08
C VAL A 861 -30.30 -32.17 8.51
N GLU A 862 -30.59 -32.80 7.37
CA GLU A 862 -31.89 -32.74 6.72
C GLU A 862 -32.72 -33.95 7.18
N GLN A 863 -33.61 -33.74 8.16
CA GLN A 863 -34.36 -34.86 8.74
C GLN A 863 -35.29 -35.53 7.72
N ARG A 864 -35.98 -34.73 6.89
CA ARG A 864 -36.90 -35.23 5.86
C ARG A 864 -36.17 -35.56 4.55
N GLY A 865 -35.13 -34.79 4.24
CA GLY A 865 -34.23 -35.05 3.11
C GLY A 865 -33.43 -36.34 3.27
N LYS A 866 -33.19 -36.78 4.52
CA LYS A 866 -32.38 -37.96 4.91
C LYS A 866 -30.93 -37.82 4.45
N LYS A 867 -30.39 -36.61 4.64
CA LYS A 867 -29.05 -36.24 4.21
C LYS A 867 -28.30 -35.52 5.33
N LEU A 868 -26.99 -35.64 5.30
CA LEU A 868 -26.07 -34.78 6.03
C LEU A 868 -25.54 -33.75 5.04
N GLY A 869 -25.82 -32.47 5.29
CA GLY A 869 -25.31 -31.38 4.49
C GLY A 869 -24.06 -30.75 5.11
N MET A 870 -23.14 -30.31 4.26
CA MET A 870 -21.99 -29.51 4.64
C MET A 870 -21.99 -28.23 3.81
N VAL A 871 -21.95 -27.08 4.47
CA VAL A 871 -21.69 -25.78 3.86
C VAL A 871 -20.20 -25.48 4.01
N SER A 872 -19.48 -25.49 2.89
CA SER A 872 -18.14 -24.90 2.84
C SER A 872 -18.27 -23.41 2.57
N ILE A 873 -17.51 -22.61 3.32
CA ILE A 873 -17.56 -21.16 3.29
C ILE A 873 -16.23 -20.65 2.75
N SER A 874 -16.29 -19.85 1.69
CA SER A 874 -15.12 -19.15 1.15
C SER A 874 -15.43 -17.68 0.98
N SER A 875 -14.43 -16.82 1.18
CA SER A 875 -14.55 -15.41 0.83
C SER A 875 -14.32 -15.25 -0.67
N VAL A 876 -15.26 -14.62 -1.37
CA VAL A 876 -15.09 -14.10 -2.72
C VAL A 876 -15.22 -12.60 -2.64
N PRO A 877 -14.23 -11.81 -3.08
CA PRO A 877 -14.36 -10.37 -3.15
C PRO A 877 -15.60 -10.02 -4.00
N SER A 878 -16.63 -9.42 -3.40
CA SER A 878 -17.83 -8.97 -4.11
C SER A 878 -17.73 -7.50 -4.49
N GLN A 879 -18.35 -7.19 -5.61
CA GLN A 879 -18.29 -5.94 -6.36
C GLN A 879 -18.69 -4.72 -5.54
N ALA A 880 -17.88 -3.65 -5.61
CA ALA A 880 -18.43 -2.31 -5.41
C ALA A 880 -19.47 -2.05 -6.52
N LYS A 881 -20.75 -1.93 -6.17
CA LYS A 881 -21.77 -1.45 -7.12
C LYS A 881 -21.44 0.00 -7.51
N ALA A 882 -20.91 0.19 -8.72
CA ALA A 882 -20.82 1.50 -9.33
C ALA A 882 -22.22 2.06 -9.62
N VAL A 883 -22.68 3.01 -8.81
CA VAL A 883 -23.75 3.93 -9.20
C VAL A 883 -23.12 5.00 -10.08
N THR A 884 -23.54 5.05 -11.34
CA THR A 884 -23.14 6.13 -12.26
C THR A 884 -23.88 7.41 -11.90
N SER A 885 -23.18 8.36 -11.27
CA SER A 885 -23.59 9.77 -11.28
C SER A 885 -22.68 10.54 -12.21
N GLY A 886 -23.22 10.96 -13.35
CA GLY A 886 -22.54 11.88 -14.26
C GLY A 886 -22.38 13.25 -13.62
N SER A 887 -21.17 13.78 -13.67
CA SER A 887 -20.92 15.22 -13.57
C SER A 887 -19.94 15.63 -14.66
N ASP A 888 -20.40 16.52 -15.55
CA ASP A 888 -19.58 17.23 -16.52
C ASP A 888 -18.46 18.00 -15.79
N GLU A 889 -17.21 17.57 -15.95
CA GLU A 889 -16.04 18.39 -15.61
C GLU A 889 -15.41 19.00 -16.86
N PHE A 890 -15.23 20.32 -16.83
CA PHE A 890 -14.54 21.09 -17.85
C PHE A 890 -13.03 20.79 -17.83
N GLY A 891 -12.57 19.80 -18.60
CA GLY A 891 -11.15 19.53 -18.81
C GLY A 891 -10.51 20.50 -19.82
N LEU A 892 -9.57 21.35 -19.37
CA LEU A 892 -8.73 22.17 -20.26
C LEU A 892 -7.56 21.35 -20.81
N ASN A 893 -7.31 21.41 -22.13
CA ASN A 893 -6.21 20.66 -22.76
C ASN A 893 -4.85 21.35 -22.53
N TYR A 894 -3.79 20.59 -22.21
CA TYR A 894 -2.43 21.10 -21.97
C TYR A 894 -1.93 22.04 -23.08
N ALA A 895 -2.23 21.71 -24.34
CA ALA A 895 -1.82 22.51 -25.49
C ALA A 895 -2.45 23.91 -25.49
N GLU A 896 -3.66 24.08 -24.95
CA GLU A 896 -4.37 25.37 -24.90
C GLU A 896 -3.73 26.33 -23.89
N ILE A 897 -3.13 25.80 -22.83
CA ILE A 897 -2.44 26.59 -21.80
C ILE A 897 -1.01 26.91 -22.23
N VAL A 898 -0.28 25.91 -22.75
CA VAL A 898 1.17 26.02 -22.96
C VAL A 898 1.52 26.75 -24.26
N SER A 899 0.71 26.60 -25.32
CA SER A 899 1.02 27.24 -26.61
C SER A 899 1.09 28.78 -26.52
N PRO A 900 0.15 29.48 -25.85
CA PRO A 900 0.25 30.91 -25.62
C PRO A 900 1.48 31.32 -24.78
N LEU A 901 1.87 30.50 -23.79
CA LEU A 901 3.04 30.75 -22.93
C LEU A 901 4.36 30.65 -23.71
N ILE A 902 4.50 29.62 -24.55
CA ILE A 902 5.66 29.47 -25.44
C ILE A 902 5.74 30.67 -26.40
N ALA A 903 4.61 31.02 -27.04
CA ALA A 903 4.56 32.15 -27.96
C ALA A 903 4.96 33.47 -27.27
N GLY A 904 4.41 33.74 -26.08
CA GLY A 904 4.77 34.89 -25.26
C GLY A 904 6.25 34.90 -24.88
N GLY A 905 6.79 33.74 -24.47
CA GLY A 905 8.20 33.58 -24.12
C GLY A 905 9.16 33.80 -25.30
N ILE A 906 8.80 33.37 -26.51
CA ILE A 906 9.56 33.63 -27.75
C ILE A 906 9.59 35.14 -28.04
N VAL A 907 8.44 35.82 -27.95
CA VAL A 907 8.37 37.28 -28.18
C VAL A 907 9.22 38.03 -27.14
N ILE A 908 9.07 37.68 -25.86
CA ILE A 908 9.82 38.30 -24.75
C ILE A 908 11.33 38.08 -24.95
N SER A 909 11.78 36.83 -25.12
CA SER A 909 13.20 36.52 -25.31
C SER A 909 13.79 37.22 -26.54
N SER A 910 13.03 37.32 -27.64
CA SER A 910 13.43 38.07 -28.83
C SER A 910 13.63 39.56 -28.56
N LEU A 911 12.71 40.20 -27.82
CA LEU A 911 12.83 41.61 -27.42
C LEU A 911 14.04 41.84 -26.50
N PHE A 912 14.26 40.94 -25.53
CA PHE A 912 15.42 40.99 -24.64
C PHE A 912 16.74 40.79 -25.40
N PHE A 913 16.75 39.94 -26.42
CA PHE A 913 17.92 39.71 -27.27
C PHE A 913 18.24 40.94 -28.12
N VAL A 914 17.24 41.53 -28.78
CA VAL A 914 17.39 42.78 -29.54
C VAL A 914 17.93 43.89 -28.64
N LYS A 915 17.38 44.03 -27.44
CA LYS A 915 17.88 44.97 -26.43
C LYS A 915 19.34 44.69 -26.07
N SER A 916 19.72 43.43 -25.85
CA SER A 916 21.11 43.06 -25.54
C SER A 916 22.08 43.42 -26.66
N VAL A 917 21.67 43.26 -27.93
CA VAL A 917 22.46 43.67 -29.10
C VAL A 917 22.56 45.20 -29.18
N HIS A 918 21.47 45.92 -28.95
CA HIS A 918 21.46 47.38 -28.93
C HIS A 918 22.34 47.94 -27.81
N ASP A 919 22.22 47.40 -26.61
CA ASP A 919 23.04 47.75 -25.46
C ASP A 919 24.53 47.47 -25.71
N LYS A 920 24.86 46.34 -26.35
CA LYS A 920 26.23 46.03 -26.77
C LYS A 920 26.78 47.10 -27.72
N ARG A 921 26.03 47.46 -28.77
CA ARG A 921 26.44 48.51 -29.74
C ARG A 921 26.65 49.85 -29.04
N ARG A 922 25.70 50.26 -28.18
CA ARG A 922 25.78 51.48 -27.39
C ARG A 922 27.02 51.51 -26.49
N ILE A 923 27.33 50.40 -25.82
CA ILE A 923 28.50 50.30 -24.94
C ILE A 923 29.80 50.30 -25.76
N ASP A 924 29.85 49.57 -26.88
CA ASP A 924 31.01 49.56 -27.77
C ASP A 924 31.30 50.98 -28.33
N GLU A 925 30.27 51.76 -28.69
CA GLU A 925 30.40 53.17 -29.11
C GLU A 925 30.90 54.08 -27.96
N LEU A 926 30.37 53.92 -26.74
CA LEU A 926 30.83 54.67 -25.57
C LEU A 926 32.31 54.38 -25.27
N LEU A 927 32.75 53.13 -25.42
CA LEU A 927 34.13 52.74 -25.22
C LEU A 927 35.05 53.25 -26.33
N GLN A 928 34.58 53.34 -27.58
CA GLN A 928 35.36 53.91 -28.70
C GLN A 928 35.54 55.43 -28.61
N ASN A 929 34.48 56.17 -28.25
CA ASN A 929 34.53 57.63 -28.13
C ASN A 929 35.40 58.15 -26.98
N ASP A 930 35.66 57.29 -25.98
CA ASP A 930 36.54 57.60 -24.86
C ASP A 930 38.02 57.33 -25.20
N ILE A 931 38.29 56.42 -26.15
CA ILE A 931 39.64 56.14 -26.67
C ILE A 931 40.12 57.27 -27.60
N THR A 932 39.22 57.85 -28.41
CA THR A 932 39.53 58.97 -29.31
C THR A 932 39.67 60.33 -28.61
N LYS A 933 39.21 60.46 -27.36
CA LYS A 933 39.43 61.65 -26.51
C LYS A 933 40.70 61.58 -25.65
N SER A 934 41.29 60.39 -25.50
CA SER A 934 42.53 60.18 -24.71
C SER A 934 43.79 60.04 -25.56
N SER A 935 43.65 60.05 -26.90
CA SER A 935 44.73 60.24 -27.87
C SER A 935 44.82 61.70 -28.25
#